data_AF-A0A930E7P0-F1
#
_entry.id   AF-A0A930E7P0-F1
#
_cell.length_a   1.000
_cell.length_b   1.000
_cell.length_c   1.000
_cell.angle_alpha   90.00
_cell.angle_beta   90.00
_cell.angle_gamma   90.00
#
_symmetry.space_group_name_H-M   'P 1'
#
loop_
_entity.id
_entity.type
_entity.pdbx_description
1 polymer ?
#
loop_
_entity_poly.entity_id
_entity_poly.type
_entity_poly.pdbx_seq_one_letter_code
_entity_poly.pdbx_strand_id
1 'polypeptide(L)'
;GKDDVETAKRGLQTSITDMKKLFKEAKAENDKLMKDSNLELVQLMEQGDHVVKSPWSSWQFGINEFYNNWRGSYKGHGDKTGSIIFQRNSNLSKYSYQTEGIFKYGDTSITLGNAMENLVEIGVDASLRTLSIDKGAPNFVPTTPSGGLPPFDPLMVTPPIINPKNVNISQVPSAPPTDVAYQNVPNDGLGYNVNNVLGNNALIAQLEVVTGTFNNYFSGVGMPLQYNFTGASERDTSYIPSTGADNLPASDAGSSNDTAAFYTLSGKAQVEIPNAVTVNVVGNSIGGGQLNSIYYMGNPSTSLNPESKLIHKANTNIYGNNIAVVNIDNVASTGGITFVNSGNIIGHAQNGTFVDASGTVLTGATPGNHIFGAYSYGTSESDKIENASDGSVIFYAPESVGWAYSAGNIQGITRSSINNGKMQLFGKNSLGIATDSDTTTTQMAHADIQLNTPIEIYGDESVGASFLSEPDTSSTNFLNSKFNIQIGGSSLTSQDAAYGDTKGDLTKVQNSVGLNFDFTISDNGFTNLDINNYNVNLENNSKNSIALRAGQAKITFNDSANSGITLGGEDNIGYLSDGNTNNNLIYNNTANNFKVNGNNAILFASKSGGTLKINNSLPLASATVSGKGFTLAYSEGAGSTVTLNQGVTGEVAGSDAVLYYAKNDGKITVTETAVTQPSTTVNPSGVTVVTDSAIGTPKVTIAGSNGVGFYATSGGKIEAENSFMKLSDGLVGVYSDGSTSNVNLKNSILDYKGSGYSIYSGNNGKIDLQGSTVVLRGKAIGVQGSSLSDITTNANTKIVVMSNDAIPFEFKDKGIVNLTSIDTDLGIAASGIQVVSGEDGTTTYTNYKKAFIDGMLNYNINTDIDKSLA
;
A
#
# COMPACT_ATOMS: atom_id res chain seq x y z
N GLY A 1 48.47 -38.83 -18.68
CA GLY A 1 48.31 -38.72 -20.14
C GLY A 1 46.87 -38.87 -20.56
N LYS A 2 46.42 -40.09 -20.91
CA LYS A 2 45.00 -40.38 -21.20
C LYS A 2 44.21 -40.90 -19.98
N ASP A 3 44.83 -41.69 -19.10
CA ASP A 3 44.16 -42.26 -17.92
C ASP A 3 43.63 -41.22 -16.93
N ASP A 4 44.34 -40.11 -16.71
CA ASP A 4 43.94 -39.09 -15.72
C ASP A 4 42.62 -38.41 -16.11
N VAL A 5 42.39 -38.23 -17.42
CA VAL A 5 41.17 -37.60 -17.96
C VAL A 5 39.97 -38.53 -17.89
N GLU A 6 40.16 -39.83 -18.18
CA GLU A 6 39.13 -40.86 -17.96
C GLU A 6 38.78 -40.99 -16.47
N THR A 7 39.79 -40.98 -15.60
CA THR A 7 39.61 -41.07 -14.15
C THR A 7 38.86 -39.85 -13.60
N ALA A 8 39.23 -38.63 -14.00
CA ALA A 8 38.51 -37.40 -13.64
C ALA A 8 37.06 -37.41 -14.15
N LYS A 9 36.83 -37.88 -15.39
CA LYS A 9 35.48 -37.98 -15.97
C LYS A 9 34.60 -39.00 -15.24
N ARG A 10 35.14 -40.14 -14.83
CA ARG A 10 34.43 -41.15 -14.01
C ARG A 10 34.16 -40.62 -12.59
N GLY A 11 35.09 -39.88 -12.00
CA GLY A 11 34.88 -39.15 -10.74
C GLY A 11 33.70 -38.17 -10.83
N LEU A 12 33.69 -37.28 -11.83
CA LEU A 12 32.60 -36.33 -12.06
C LEU A 12 31.25 -37.02 -12.31
N GLN A 13 31.21 -38.10 -13.10
CA GLN A 13 29.98 -38.88 -13.30
C GLN A 13 29.46 -39.52 -12.01
N THR A 14 30.37 -39.95 -11.12
CA THR A 14 30.01 -40.49 -9.80
C THR A 14 29.42 -39.39 -8.92
N SER A 15 30.11 -38.25 -8.77
CA SER A 15 29.60 -37.10 -7.99
C SER A 15 28.26 -36.55 -8.51
N ILE A 16 28.03 -36.51 -9.83
CA ILE A 16 26.74 -36.11 -10.40
C ILE A 16 25.63 -37.13 -10.08
N THR A 17 25.97 -38.42 -10.01
CA THR A 17 25.03 -39.48 -9.62
C THR A 17 24.69 -39.38 -8.13
N ASP A 18 25.68 -39.15 -7.29
CA ASP A 18 25.50 -39.00 -5.84
C ASP A 18 24.72 -37.71 -5.50
N MET A 19 25.01 -36.58 -6.16
CA MET A 19 24.19 -35.37 -6.02
C MET A 19 22.73 -35.60 -6.44
N LYS A 20 22.47 -36.32 -7.54
CA LYS A 20 21.10 -36.67 -7.95
C LYS A 20 20.39 -37.59 -6.97
N LYS A 21 21.13 -38.43 -6.25
CA LYS A 21 20.62 -39.27 -5.17
C LYS A 21 20.25 -38.42 -3.96
N LEU A 22 21.18 -37.57 -3.49
CA LEU A 22 20.95 -36.62 -2.39
C LEU A 22 19.76 -35.68 -2.67
N PHE A 23 19.62 -35.14 -3.89
CA PHE A 23 18.46 -34.32 -4.26
C PHE A 23 17.13 -35.08 -4.23
N LYS A 24 17.13 -36.38 -4.55
CA LYS A 24 15.91 -37.22 -4.42
C LYS A 24 15.60 -37.54 -2.97
N GLU A 25 16.62 -37.81 -2.16
CA GLU A 25 16.49 -38.08 -0.73
C GLU A 25 15.98 -36.83 0.01
N ALA A 26 16.60 -35.67 -0.20
CA ALA A 26 16.16 -34.39 0.36
C ALA A 26 14.74 -33.99 -0.10
N LYS A 27 14.35 -34.30 -1.34
CA LYS A 27 12.97 -34.09 -1.79
C LYS A 27 11.99 -35.02 -1.06
N ALA A 28 12.32 -36.31 -0.93
CA ALA A 28 11.46 -37.25 -0.21
C ALA A 28 11.36 -36.94 1.29
N GLU A 29 12.42 -36.39 1.88
CA GLU A 29 12.44 -35.92 3.27
C GLU A 29 11.61 -34.65 3.45
N ASN A 30 11.72 -33.66 2.55
CA ASN A 30 10.81 -32.51 2.51
C ASN A 30 9.35 -32.91 2.32
N ASP A 31 9.05 -33.81 1.38
CA ASP A 31 7.68 -34.32 1.15
C ASP A 31 7.12 -35.08 2.37
N LYS A 32 8.00 -35.60 3.25
CA LYS A 32 7.64 -36.20 4.53
C LYS A 32 7.43 -35.15 5.62
N LEU A 33 8.37 -34.21 5.79
CA LEU A 33 8.25 -33.09 6.74
C LEU A 33 6.98 -32.27 6.49
N MET A 34 6.66 -31.97 5.22
CA MET A 34 5.42 -31.28 4.85
C MET A 34 4.16 -32.07 5.22
N LYS A 35 4.19 -33.41 5.23
CA LYS A 35 3.06 -34.23 5.69
C LYS A 35 2.96 -34.27 7.21
N ASP A 36 4.09 -34.39 7.90
CA ASP A 36 4.14 -34.41 9.36
C ASP A 36 3.69 -33.04 9.92
N SER A 37 4.17 -31.91 9.36
CA SER A 37 3.71 -30.56 9.72
C SER A 37 2.24 -30.30 9.35
N ASN A 38 1.73 -30.83 8.24
CA ASN A 38 0.30 -30.74 7.93
C ASN A 38 -0.55 -31.54 8.93
N LEU A 39 -0.07 -32.69 9.41
CA LEU A 39 -0.75 -33.46 10.46
C LEU A 39 -0.75 -32.72 11.80
N GLU A 40 0.36 -32.08 12.15
CA GLU A 40 0.50 -31.24 13.35
C GLU A 40 -0.40 -30.00 13.29
N LEU A 41 -0.48 -29.33 12.14
CA LEU A 41 -1.44 -28.24 11.90
C LEU A 41 -2.89 -28.69 12.03
N VAL A 42 -3.26 -29.85 11.47
CA VAL A 42 -4.61 -30.42 11.64
C VAL A 42 -4.90 -30.73 13.10
N GLN A 43 -3.95 -31.31 13.84
CA GLN A 43 -4.10 -31.56 15.28
C GLN A 43 -4.22 -30.26 16.11
N LEU A 44 -3.50 -29.20 15.74
CA LEU A 44 -3.61 -27.89 16.37
C LEU A 44 -4.93 -27.20 16.05
N MET A 45 -5.48 -27.38 14.84
CA MET A 45 -6.83 -26.93 14.48
C MET A 45 -7.91 -27.72 15.23
N GLU A 46 -7.76 -29.04 15.35
CA GLU A 46 -8.72 -29.94 16.02
C GLU A 46 -8.70 -29.75 17.55
N GLN A 47 -7.55 -29.45 18.15
CA GLN A 47 -7.46 -28.97 19.54
C GLN A 47 -7.96 -27.53 19.69
N GLY A 48 -7.72 -26.67 18.69
CA GLY A 48 -8.23 -25.30 18.63
C GLY A 48 -9.76 -25.24 18.70
N ASP A 49 -10.46 -26.06 17.91
CA ASP A 49 -11.93 -26.12 17.91
C ASP A 49 -12.54 -26.63 19.23
N HIS A 50 -11.75 -27.34 20.04
CA HIS A 50 -12.10 -27.73 21.41
C HIS A 50 -11.76 -26.68 22.48
N VAL A 51 -10.93 -25.68 22.18
CA VAL A 51 -10.57 -24.57 23.08
C VAL A 51 -11.30 -23.27 22.72
N VAL A 52 -11.73 -23.08 21.47
CA VAL A 52 -12.50 -21.92 21.00
C VAL A 52 -14.01 -22.10 21.27
N LYS A 53 -14.37 -22.15 22.56
CA LYS A 53 -15.71 -21.77 23.03
C LYS A 53 -15.59 -20.72 24.13
N SER A 54 -15.66 -19.45 23.72
CA SER A 54 -15.61 -18.26 24.57
C SER A 54 -16.57 -17.19 24.04
N PRO A 55 -16.98 -16.18 24.84
CA PRO A 55 -18.40 -16.07 25.15
C PRO A 55 -18.99 -14.77 24.60
N TRP A 56 -19.78 -14.87 23.54
CA TRP A 56 -20.59 -13.76 23.00
C TRP A 56 -21.80 -13.45 23.91
N SER A 57 -21.54 -13.00 25.13
CA SER A 57 -22.55 -12.63 26.13
C SER A 57 -22.07 -11.59 27.14
N SER A 58 -21.37 -10.54 26.71
CA SER A 58 -21.28 -9.27 27.45
C SER A 58 -20.66 -8.12 26.65
N TRP A 59 -21.40 -7.55 25.69
CA TRP A 59 -21.13 -6.19 25.17
C TRP A 59 -22.41 -5.35 25.12
N GLN A 60 -23.10 -5.31 26.27
CA GLN A 60 -24.34 -4.55 26.45
C GLN A 60 -24.40 -3.83 27.82
N PHE A 61 -23.26 -3.37 28.33
CA PHE A 61 -23.20 -2.52 29.52
C PHE A 61 -22.10 -1.45 29.36
N GLY A 62 -22.49 -0.18 29.26
CA GLY A 62 -21.54 0.94 29.21
C GLY A 62 -22.09 2.22 28.60
N ILE A 63 -22.72 3.05 29.44
CA ILE A 63 -23.05 4.48 29.22
C ILE A 63 -24.31 4.78 28.39
N ASN A 64 -25.37 5.13 29.13
CA ASN A 64 -26.16 6.33 28.84
C ASN A 64 -26.73 6.86 30.17
N GLU A 65 -26.05 7.86 30.74
CA GLU A 65 -26.52 8.59 31.93
C GLU A 65 -27.57 9.63 31.51
N PHE A 66 -28.85 9.43 31.85
CA PHE A 66 -29.73 10.53 32.23
C PHE A 66 -30.78 10.08 33.23
N TYR A 67 -30.86 10.81 34.34
CA TYR A 67 -31.80 10.58 35.44
C TYR A 67 -33.26 10.86 35.02
N ASN A 68 -34.20 10.00 35.43
CA ASN A 68 -35.08 10.44 36.51
C ASN A 68 -35.82 9.32 37.28
N ASN A 69 -36.06 9.66 38.54
CA ASN A 69 -36.59 8.83 39.62
C ASN A 69 -38.12 8.70 39.54
N TRP A 70 -38.69 7.48 39.51
CA TRP A 70 -40.00 7.28 40.14
C TRP A 70 -40.23 5.90 40.73
N ARG A 71 -40.98 5.91 41.84
CA ARG A 71 -41.18 4.78 42.77
C ARG A 71 -42.27 3.85 42.25
N GLY A 72 -42.03 2.54 42.32
CA GLY A 72 -42.99 1.56 41.80
C GLY A 72 -44.20 1.32 42.70
N SER A 73 -45.28 0.81 42.11
CA SER A 73 -46.17 -0.20 42.72
C SER A 73 -47.11 -0.82 41.68
N TYR A 74 -46.88 -2.10 41.40
CA TYR A 74 -47.85 -3.20 41.47
C TYR A 74 -49.27 -3.08 40.87
N LYS A 75 -49.62 -4.16 40.15
CA LYS A 75 -50.94 -4.83 40.06
C LYS A 75 -51.88 -4.49 38.91
N GLY A 76 -52.32 -5.58 38.25
CA GLY A 76 -53.72 -5.75 37.84
C GLY A 76 -54.07 -5.22 36.45
N HIS A 77 -54.02 -6.10 35.45
CA HIS A 77 -54.76 -5.87 34.22
C HIS A 77 -56.15 -6.48 34.36
N GLY A 78 -57.18 -5.63 34.33
CA GLY A 78 -58.58 -6.04 34.37
C GLY A 78 -59.47 -4.96 33.78
N ASP A 79 -60.36 -5.39 32.89
CA ASP A 79 -61.64 -4.76 32.54
C ASP A 79 -61.61 -3.39 31.82
N LYS A 80 -62.35 -3.13 30.73
CA LYS A 80 -63.48 -3.77 30.00
C LYS A 80 -63.57 -3.09 28.60
N THR A 81 -64.30 -3.50 27.55
CA THR A 81 -65.32 -4.54 27.22
C THR A 81 -65.42 -4.61 25.68
N GLY A 82 -65.95 -5.65 25.01
CA GLY A 82 -66.48 -6.92 25.53
C GLY A 82 -67.23 -7.77 24.48
N SER A 83 -67.62 -8.98 24.90
CA SER A 83 -68.72 -9.82 24.40
C SER A 83 -68.75 -10.32 22.93
N ILE A 84 -68.10 -11.46 22.68
CA ILE A 84 -68.76 -12.60 22.00
C ILE A 84 -68.23 -13.92 22.56
N ILE A 85 -69.15 -14.84 22.89
CA ILE A 85 -68.84 -16.14 23.48
C ILE A 85 -69.26 -17.23 22.49
N PHE A 86 -68.33 -18.10 22.09
CA PHE A 86 -68.66 -19.39 21.48
C PHE A 86 -68.18 -20.50 22.41
N GLN A 87 -69.13 -21.20 23.05
CA GLN A 87 -68.85 -22.34 23.91
C GLN A 87 -68.31 -23.51 23.08
N ARG A 88 -67.28 -24.19 23.60
CA ARG A 88 -66.86 -25.50 23.09
C ARG A 88 -67.91 -26.54 23.50
N ASN A 89 -68.48 -27.24 22.52
CA ASN A 89 -69.46 -28.30 22.74
C ASN A 89 -68.85 -29.43 23.60
N SER A 90 -69.55 -29.77 24.69
CA SER A 90 -69.14 -30.75 25.70
C SER A 90 -69.86 -32.10 25.51
N ASN A 91 -69.83 -32.67 24.30
CA ASN A 91 -70.40 -33.99 24.04
C ASN A 91 -69.61 -34.80 22.99
N LEU A 92 -69.75 -36.13 23.07
CA LEU A 92 -68.85 -37.12 22.46
C LEU A 92 -69.04 -37.34 20.94
N SER A 93 -69.56 -36.35 20.19
CA SER A 93 -70.00 -36.48 18.80
C SER A 93 -68.88 -36.60 17.75
N LYS A 94 -67.63 -36.87 18.16
CA LYS A 94 -66.59 -37.38 17.25
C LYS A 94 -66.84 -38.85 16.85
N TYR A 95 -67.79 -39.54 17.51
CA TYR A 95 -68.06 -40.97 17.33
C TYR A 95 -69.51 -41.31 16.91
N SER A 96 -70.03 -40.61 15.89
CA SER A 96 -71.20 -41.00 15.07
C SER A 96 -71.35 -39.93 13.98
N TYR A 97 -71.51 -40.21 12.67
CA TYR A 97 -72.14 -41.37 12.06
C TYR A 97 -71.41 -41.80 10.78
N GLN A 98 -71.03 -43.07 10.70
CA GLN A 98 -71.23 -43.86 9.48
C GLN A 98 -72.06 -45.06 9.89
N THR A 99 -73.30 -45.12 9.41
CA THR A 99 -74.23 -46.22 9.67
C THR A 99 -73.80 -47.46 8.90
N GLU A 100 -73.26 -48.42 9.66
CA GLU A 100 -73.52 -49.88 9.57
C GLU A 100 -73.37 -50.57 8.20
N GLY A 101 -72.56 -51.62 8.01
CA GLY A 101 -71.53 -52.26 8.84
C GLY A 101 -70.50 -52.98 7.94
N ILE A 102 -69.54 -53.78 8.42
CA ILE A 102 -69.45 -54.53 9.66
C ILE A 102 -68.00 -54.42 10.21
N PHE A 103 -67.84 -54.71 11.50
CA PHE A 103 -66.57 -54.66 12.22
C PHE A 103 -65.71 -55.89 11.98
N LYS A 104 -64.38 -55.72 12.09
CA LYS A 104 -63.50 -56.75 12.70
C LYS A 104 -62.32 -56.11 13.42
N TYR A 105 -61.72 -56.89 14.30
CA TYR A 105 -60.78 -56.50 15.34
C TYR A 105 -59.60 -57.48 15.29
N GLY A 106 -58.39 -56.97 15.05
CA GLY A 106 -57.26 -57.80 14.60
C GLY A 106 -57.37 -58.19 13.12
N ASP A 107 -56.67 -59.24 12.70
CA ASP A 107 -56.58 -59.69 11.30
C ASP A 107 -57.86 -60.36 10.77
N THR A 108 -58.83 -59.56 10.31
CA THR A 108 -59.69 -59.76 9.11
C THR A 108 -60.72 -58.60 8.98
N SER A 109 -61.65 -58.62 8.01
CA SER A 109 -62.78 -57.67 7.81
C SER A 109 -64.14 -58.37 7.54
N ILE A 110 -65.26 -57.62 7.36
CA ILE A 110 -66.48 -57.93 6.54
C ILE A 110 -67.44 -56.70 6.46
N THR A 111 -68.39 -56.64 5.50
CA THR A 111 -69.23 -55.47 5.13
C THR A 111 -70.72 -55.85 4.90
N LEU A 112 -71.69 -54.89 4.92
CA LEU A 112 -73.04 -54.83 4.24
C LEU A 112 -73.95 -53.76 4.90
N GLY A 113 -75.01 -53.14 4.30
CA GLY A 113 -75.40 -53.03 2.87
C GLY A 113 -76.92 -52.85 2.54
N ASN A 114 -77.32 -51.72 1.90
CA ASN A 114 -78.59 -51.43 1.16
C ASN A 114 -79.91 -51.29 2.01
N ALA A 115 -81.10 -50.84 1.55
CA ALA A 115 -81.67 -50.48 0.23
C ALA A 115 -82.96 -49.60 0.33
N MET A 116 -83.29 -48.82 -0.71
CA MET A 116 -84.66 -48.45 -1.19
C MET A 116 -84.53 -47.79 -2.59
N GLU A 117 -85.42 -47.94 -3.57
CA GLU A 117 -86.08 -49.13 -4.15
C GLU A 117 -86.31 -48.82 -5.65
N ASN A 118 -86.36 -49.83 -6.53
CA ASN A 118 -86.47 -49.62 -7.99
C ASN A 118 -87.92 -49.56 -8.50
N LEU A 119 -88.11 -48.90 -9.65
CA LEU A 119 -89.34 -48.97 -10.43
C LEU A 119 -89.55 -50.38 -11.00
N VAL A 120 -90.74 -50.93 -10.75
CA VAL A 120 -91.31 -52.16 -11.34
C VAL A 120 -91.92 -51.75 -12.72
N GLU A 121 -91.93 -52.53 -13.80
CA GLU A 121 -92.25 -53.96 -13.92
C GLU A 121 -91.63 -54.68 -15.16
N ILE A 122 -91.09 -55.89 -14.91
CA ILE A 122 -91.00 -57.14 -15.70
C ILE A 122 -90.85 -57.13 -17.25
N GLY A 123 -89.86 -57.89 -17.73
CA GLY A 123 -89.84 -58.47 -19.09
C GLY A 123 -88.69 -59.46 -19.36
N VAL A 124 -88.94 -60.78 -19.21
CA VAL A 124 -88.28 -61.98 -19.79
C VAL A 124 -86.94 -61.81 -20.53
N ASP A 125 -85.81 -62.36 -20.04
CA ASP A 125 -85.34 -63.76 -20.11
C ASP A 125 -84.49 -64.10 -21.36
N ALA A 126 -83.27 -64.60 -21.14
CA ALA A 126 -82.52 -65.56 -21.97
C ALA A 126 -81.04 -65.61 -21.53
N SER A 127 -80.62 -66.78 -21.06
CA SER A 127 -79.24 -67.14 -20.69
C SER A 127 -78.20 -66.94 -21.80
N LEU A 128 -76.94 -66.63 -21.42
CA LEU A 128 -75.72 -67.20 -22.00
C LEU A 128 -74.50 -66.94 -21.09
N ARG A 129 -73.77 -67.98 -20.69
CA ARG A 129 -72.45 -67.87 -20.03
C ARG A 129 -71.34 -68.02 -21.06
N THR A 130 -70.39 -67.10 -21.09
CA THR A 130 -69.09 -67.28 -21.76
C THR A 130 -68.01 -67.63 -20.75
N LEU A 131 -67.10 -68.53 -21.11
CA LEU A 131 -65.90 -68.81 -20.30
C LEU A 131 -64.96 -67.61 -20.37
N SER A 132 -64.56 -67.08 -19.22
CA SER A 132 -63.48 -66.10 -19.12
C SER A 132 -62.13 -66.80 -19.36
N ILE A 133 -61.41 -66.36 -20.39
CA ILE A 133 -59.98 -66.65 -20.55
C ILE A 133 -59.22 -65.55 -19.82
N ASP A 134 -58.56 -65.90 -18.73
CA ASP A 134 -57.65 -64.97 -18.05
C ASP A 134 -56.39 -64.75 -18.92
N LYS A 135 -56.24 -63.52 -19.42
CA LYS A 135 -54.97 -63.01 -19.92
C LYS A 135 -54.64 -61.77 -19.10
N GLY A 136 -53.57 -61.85 -18.31
CA GLY A 136 -53.05 -60.72 -17.55
C GLY A 136 -52.81 -59.50 -18.46
N ALA A 137 -53.11 -58.32 -17.93
CA ALA A 137 -53.02 -57.07 -18.69
C ALA A 137 -51.59 -56.84 -19.23
N PRO A 138 -51.43 -56.37 -20.48
CA PRO A 138 -50.12 -56.02 -21.01
C PRO A 138 -49.55 -54.84 -20.21
N ASN A 139 -48.38 -55.06 -19.63
CA ASN A 139 -47.69 -54.06 -18.82
C ASN A 139 -47.04 -53.01 -19.74
N PHE A 140 -47.84 -52.05 -20.23
CA PHE A 140 -47.38 -51.00 -21.13
C PHE A 140 -46.64 -49.91 -20.34
N VAL A 141 -45.39 -50.20 -19.97
CA VAL A 141 -44.45 -49.18 -19.50
C VAL A 141 -44.02 -48.38 -20.74
N PRO A 142 -44.27 -47.06 -20.82
CA PRO A 142 -43.69 -46.25 -21.86
C PRO A 142 -42.17 -46.33 -21.73
N THR A 143 -41.49 -46.79 -22.78
CA THR A 143 -40.03 -46.66 -22.82
C THR A 143 -39.71 -45.18 -22.73
N THR A 144 -38.93 -44.79 -21.72
CA THR A 144 -38.27 -43.48 -21.68
C THR A 144 -37.64 -43.22 -23.05
N PRO A 145 -37.81 -42.02 -23.65
CA PRO A 145 -37.16 -41.69 -24.91
C PRO A 145 -35.68 -42.08 -24.86
N SER A 146 -35.18 -42.81 -25.86
CA SER A 146 -33.83 -43.41 -25.81
C SER A 146 -32.68 -42.42 -26.01
N GLY A 147 -32.91 -41.16 -25.67
CA GLY A 147 -31.90 -40.18 -25.31
C GLY A 147 -32.29 -39.65 -23.94
N GLY A 148 -31.56 -40.05 -22.90
CA GLY A 148 -31.57 -39.28 -21.66
C GLY A 148 -31.15 -37.85 -21.99
N LEU A 149 -31.71 -36.86 -21.28
CA LEU A 149 -31.26 -35.47 -21.41
C LEU A 149 -29.73 -35.46 -21.35
N PRO A 150 -29.03 -34.77 -22.29
CA PRO A 150 -27.58 -34.74 -22.29
C PRO A 150 -27.10 -34.28 -20.90
N PRO A 151 -26.05 -34.91 -20.33
CA PRO A 151 -25.62 -34.63 -18.95
C PRO A 151 -25.34 -33.14 -18.80
N PHE A 152 -26.25 -32.46 -18.09
CA PHE A 152 -26.20 -31.03 -17.86
C PHE A 152 -25.46 -30.79 -16.54
N ASP A 153 -24.23 -30.32 -16.65
CA ASP A 153 -23.47 -29.80 -15.52
C ASP A 153 -23.81 -28.29 -15.38
N PRO A 154 -24.54 -27.87 -14.32
CA PRO A 154 -24.94 -26.49 -14.13
C PRO A 154 -23.72 -25.61 -13.85
N LEU A 155 -23.52 -24.57 -14.66
CA LEU A 155 -22.51 -23.56 -14.38
C LEU A 155 -22.96 -22.66 -13.22
N MET A 156 -22.57 -23.03 -12.00
CA MET A 156 -22.66 -22.15 -10.84
C MET A 156 -21.60 -21.05 -10.95
N VAL A 157 -22.02 -19.79 -11.05
CA VAL A 157 -21.12 -18.63 -10.96
C VAL A 157 -21.49 -17.80 -9.74
N THR A 158 -20.53 -17.63 -8.84
CA THR A 158 -20.68 -16.81 -7.64
C THR A 158 -20.39 -15.34 -7.94
N PRO A 159 -21.01 -14.39 -7.21
CA PRO A 159 -20.61 -12.98 -7.24
C PRO A 159 -19.09 -12.80 -7.10
N PRO A 160 -18.47 -11.85 -7.81
CA PRO A 160 -17.06 -11.51 -7.62
C PRO A 160 -16.79 -11.05 -6.18
N ILE A 161 -15.80 -11.66 -5.51
CA ILE A 161 -15.33 -11.21 -4.19
C ILE A 161 -13.99 -10.50 -4.40
N ILE A 162 -13.97 -9.17 -4.27
CA ILE A 162 -12.75 -8.37 -4.28
C ILE A 162 -12.43 -7.98 -2.84
N ASN A 163 -11.25 -8.35 -2.37
CA ASN A 163 -10.75 -7.89 -1.08
C ASN A 163 -10.42 -6.38 -1.17
N PRO A 164 -11.03 -5.51 -0.36
CA PRO A 164 -10.72 -4.09 -0.38
C PRO A 164 -9.24 -3.83 -0.10
N LYS A 165 -8.58 -3.07 -0.98
CA LYS A 165 -7.26 -2.50 -0.71
C LYS A 165 -7.39 -1.48 0.42
N ASN A 166 -6.73 -1.74 1.54
CA ASN A 166 -6.66 -0.83 2.66
C ASN A 166 -5.42 0.07 2.49
N VAL A 167 -5.65 1.33 2.12
CA VAL A 167 -4.59 2.35 2.12
C VAL A 167 -4.42 2.89 3.53
N ASN A 168 -3.42 2.37 4.23
CA ASN A 168 -2.92 2.99 5.46
C ASN A 168 -1.94 4.08 5.04
N ILE A 169 -2.26 5.33 5.35
CA ILE A 169 -1.30 6.42 5.23
C ILE A 169 -0.31 6.22 6.37
N SER A 170 0.97 6.05 6.05
CA SER A 170 2.02 6.10 7.06
C SER A 170 1.97 7.46 7.73
N GLN A 171 1.79 7.48 9.06
CA GLN A 171 1.89 8.74 9.79
C GLN A 171 3.30 9.29 9.55
N VAL A 172 3.39 10.49 9.00
CA VAL A 172 4.66 11.22 8.99
C VAL A 172 5.07 11.36 10.46
N PRO A 173 6.22 10.83 10.88
CA PRO A 173 6.71 10.97 12.24
C PRO A 173 6.76 12.44 12.59
N SER A 174 6.38 12.78 13.82
CA SER A 174 6.71 14.10 14.36
C SER A 174 8.23 14.26 14.25
N ALA A 175 8.68 15.39 13.70
CA ALA A 175 10.10 15.68 13.72
C ALA A 175 10.61 15.57 15.16
N PRO A 176 11.74 14.88 15.39
CA PRO A 176 12.38 14.91 16.69
C PRO A 176 12.76 16.35 17.01
N PRO A 177 13.04 16.70 18.28
CA PRO A 177 13.54 18.03 18.59
C PRO A 177 14.80 18.31 17.77
N THR A 178 14.75 19.27 16.84
CA THR A 178 15.86 19.66 15.96
C THR A 178 16.45 21.03 16.31
N ASP A 179 15.82 21.77 17.23
CA ASP A 179 16.32 23.04 17.77
C ASP A 179 17.69 22.84 18.44
N VAL A 180 18.74 23.15 17.68
CA VAL A 180 20.08 23.34 18.22
C VAL A 180 20.17 24.81 18.60
N ALA A 181 20.41 25.06 19.89
CA ALA A 181 20.38 26.42 20.45
C ALA A 181 21.16 27.44 19.61
N TYR A 182 20.61 28.66 19.50
CA TYR A 182 21.41 29.83 19.14
C TYR A 182 22.56 29.99 20.14
N GLN A 183 23.78 30.18 19.63
CA GLN A 183 24.94 30.46 20.48
C GLN A 183 25.90 31.47 19.77
N ASN A 184 26.31 32.54 20.45
CA ASN A 184 27.31 33.55 20.03
C ASN A 184 28.69 33.01 19.51
N VAL A 185 28.98 33.13 18.20
CA VAL A 185 30.28 32.77 17.57
C VAL A 185 31.51 32.89 18.50
N PRO A 186 32.31 31.82 18.71
CA PRO A 186 33.48 31.84 19.58
C PRO A 186 34.47 32.94 19.21
N ASN A 187 35.03 33.59 20.23
CA ASN A 187 36.12 34.54 20.03
C ASN A 187 37.34 33.85 19.41
N ASP A 188 38.03 34.60 18.55
CA ASP A 188 39.32 34.23 17.95
C ASP A 188 40.38 34.01 19.05
N GLY A 189 41.07 32.88 19.00
CA GLY A 189 42.04 32.50 20.01
C GLY A 189 42.72 31.16 19.73
N LEU A 190 43.95 31.01 20.20
CA LEU A 190 44.77 29.81 20.04
C LEU A 190 45.04 29.17 21.41
N GLY A 191 44.77 27.87 21.53
CA GLY A 191 45.17 27.06 22.69
C GLY A 191 44.05 26.27 23.36
N TYR A 192 44.45 25.49 24.36
CA TYR A 192 43.58 24.76 25.28
C TYR A 192 43.15 25.69 26.43
N ASN A 193 41.84 25.85 26.64
CA ASN A 193 41.30 26.62 27.75
C ASN A 193 39.87 26.20 28.11
N VAL A 194 39.74 25.40 29.16
CA VAL A 194 38.45 24.86 29.68
C VAL A 194 37.64 25.85 30.52
N ASN A 195 38.20 27.03 30.78
CA ASN A 195 37.58 28.10 31.56
C ASN A 195 37.36 29.36 30.72
N ASN A 196 37.47 29.25 29.39
CA ASN A 196 37.23 30.39 28.50
C ASN A 196 35.75 30.78 28.55
N VAL A 197 35.47 32.08 28.72
CA VAL A 197 34.12 32.63 28.62
C VAL A 197 33.75 32.79 27.14
N LEU A 198 33.61 31.64 26.48
CA LEU A 198 32.92 31.56 25.21
C LEU A 198 31.42 31.72 25.48
N GLY A 199 30.69 32.36 24.57
CA GLY A 199 29.23 32.38 24.66
C GLY A 199 28.58 31.00 24.40
N ASN A 200 29.38 29.97 24.06
CA ASN A 200 28.96 28.77 23.33
C ASN A 200 29.66 27.48 23.75
N ASN A 201 28.89 26.39 23.73
CA ASN A 201 29.30 25.00 23.84
C ASN A 201 29.79 24.43 22.51
N ALA A 202 30.98 23.82 22.51
CA ALA A 202 31.48 22.98 21.44
C ALA A 202 32.56 22.04 21.96
N LEU A 203 32.83 20.91 21.32
CA LEU A 203 34.02 20.14 21.65
C LEU A 203 35.28 20.65 20.94
N ILE A 204 35.20 20.92 19.64
CA ILE A 204 36.39 21.26 18.86
C ILE A 204 36.15 22.47 17.97
N ALA A 205 36.90 23.53 18.26
CA ALA A 205 37.11 24.65 17.37
C ALA A 205 38.58 24.65 16.90
N GLN A 206 38.80 24.34 15.62
CA GLN A 206 40.00 24.58 14.80
C GLN A 206 41.45 24.35 15.35
N LEU A 207 41.68 23.75 16.52
CA LEU A 207 43.02 23.27 16.89
C LEU A 207 43.31 21.96 16.15
N GLU A 208 44.48 21.84 15.50
CA GLU A 208 44.88 20.63 14.76
C GLU A 208 45.32 19.51 15.72
N VAL A 209 44.35 18.85 16.35
CA VAL A 209 44.55 17.64 17.16
C VAL A 209 44.95 16.48 16.24
N VAL A 210 46.02 15.76 16.60
CA VAL A 210 46.63 14.68 15.79
C VAL A 210 46.36 13.30 16.37
N THR A 211 46.25 13.17 17.68
CA THR A 211 45.96 11.91 18.38
C THR A 211 45.09 12.19 19.61
N GLY A 212 44.47 11.15 20.16
CA GLY A 212 43.87 11.18 21.49
C GLY A 212 42.52 10.47 21.56
N THR A 213 42.12 10.10 22.77
CA THR A 213 40.74 9.68 23.08
C THR A 213 40.12 10.72 23.98
N PHE A 214 39.04 11.35 23.53
CA PHE A 214 38.31 12.40 24.23
C PHE A 214 36.93 11.88 24.64
N ASN A 215 36.65 11.84 25.93
CA ASN A 215 35.38 11.37 26.49
C ASN A 215 34.62 12.54 27.12
N ASN A 216 33.33 12.64 26.84
CA ASN A 216 32.54 13.84 27.09
C ASN A 216 31.15 13.46 27.59
N TYR A 217 30.63 14.21 28.55
CA TYR A 217 29.28 14.02 29.09
C TYR A 217 28.51 15.34 29.04
N PHE A 218 27.45 15.36 28.23
CA PHE A 218 26.60 16.52 28.00
C PHE A 218 25.32 16.41 28.83
N SER A 219 25.14 17.33 29.80
CA SER A 219 23.98 17.33 30.72
C SER A 219 22.78 18.15 30.22
N GLY A 220 22.85 18.70 29.00
CA GLY A 220 21.87 19.64 28.45
C GLY A 220 22.51 20.98 28.07
N VAL A 221 21.87 21.73 27.16
CA VAL A 221 22.35 23.08 26.77
C VAL A 221 22.38 23.99 27.98
N GLY A 222 23.41 24.85 28.06
CA GLY A 222 23.61 25.77 29.19
C GLY A 222 24.27 25.13 30.42
N MET A 223 24.45 23.81 30.44
CA MET A 223 25.04 23.09 31.57
C MET A 223 26.55 22.85 31.39
N PRO A 224 27.32 22.71 32.48
CA PRO A 224 28.72 22.31 32.41
C PRO A 224 28.96 21.02 31.62
N LEU A 225 29.95 21.06 30.74
CA LEU A 225 30.52 19.88 30.07
C LEU A 225 31.49 19.21 31.04
N GLN A 226 31.29 17.92 31.31
CA GLN A 226 32.29 17.11 31.98
C GLN A 226 33.10 16.32 30.97
N TYR A 227 34.39 16.19 31.23
CA TYR A 227 35.32 15.63 30.26
C TYR A 227 36.49 14.89 30.88
N ASN A 228 37.06 13.99 30.10
CA ASN A 228 38.42 13.49 30.29
C ASN A 228 39.05 13.11 28.93
N PHE A 229 40.36 13.18 28.83
CA PHE A 229 41.06 12.71 27.63
C PHE A 229 42.47 12.20 27.92
N THR A 230 42.97 11.35 27.01
CA THR A 230 44.30 10.73 27.12
C THR A 230 44.95 10.54 25.75
N GLY A 231 46.28 10.63 25.71
CA GLY A 231 47.07 10.45 24.48
C GLY A 231 46.91 11.60 23.47
N ALA A 232 46.49 12.77 23.94
CA ALA A 232 46.28 13.94 23.09
C ALA A 232 47.60 14.53 22.59
N SER A 233 47.56 15.08 21.38
CA SER A 233 48.67 15.85 20.79
C SER A 233 48.13 16.85 19.79
N GLU A 234 48.66 18.07 19.78
CA GLU A 234 48.45 19.07 18.72
C GLU A 234 49.56 18.97 17.65
N ARG A 235 49.28 19.42 16.42
CA ARG A 235 50.21 19.32 15.27
C ARG A 235 51.38 20.28 15.35
N ASP A 236 51.14 21.46 15.89
CA ASP A 236 52.08 22.57 15.93
C ASP A 236 52.10 23.09 17.37
N THR A 237 53.25 22.99 18.03
CA THR A 237 53.48 23.53 19.39
C THR A 237 54.35 24.79 19.36
N SER A 238 54.52 25.41 18.18
CA SER A 238 55.37 26.60 17.99
C SER A 238 54.59 27.92 18.00
N TYR A 239 53.25 27.85 17.95
CA TYR A 239 52.39 29.00 18.21
C TYR A 239 52.46 29.42 19.69
N ILE A 240 52.19 30.68 19.97
CA ILE A 240 52.03 31.20 21.33
C ILE A 240 50.53 31.15 21.66
N PRO A 241 50.11 30.43 22.71
CA PRO A 241 48.72 30.44 23.16
C PRO A 241 48.22 31.86 23.48
N SER A 242 46.93 32.09 23.23
CA SER A 242 46.25 33.34 23.58
C SER A 242 46.19 33.53 25.10
N THR A 243 46.03 34.78 25.54
CA THR A 243 46.00 35.15 26.96
C THR A 243 44.98 34.29 27.75
N GLY A 244 45.49 33.45 28.66
CA GLY A 244 44.67 32.56 29.49
C GLY A 244 44.44 31.15 28.91
N ALA A 245 45.07 30.81 27.79
CA ALA A 245 45.13 29.46 27.24
C ALA A 245 46.55 28.88 27.33
N ASP A 246 46.65 27.55 27.27
CA ASP A 246 47.90 26.78 27.27
C ASP A 246 48.04 25.96 25.97
N ASN A 247 49.21 25.33 25.75
CA ASN A 247 49.35 24.26 24.75
C ASN A 247 48.56 23.02 25.18
N LEU A 248 48.07 22.21 24.22
CA LEU A 248 47.31 21.00 24.50
C LEU A 248 48.13 19.98 25.34
N PRO A 249 47.73 19.67 26.60
CA PRO A 249 48.41 18.63 27.38
C PRO A 249 48.11 17.23 26.81
N ALA A 250 48.91 16.23 27.19
CA ALA A 250 48.69 14.85 26.73
C ALA A 250 47.46 14.16 27.36
N SER A 251 46.97 14.67 28.49
CA SER A 251 45.80 14.20 29.21
C SER A 251 45.32 15.25 30.20
N ASP A 252 44.01 15.41 30.35
CA ASP A 252 43.38 16.19 31.42
C ASP A 252 41.96 15.65 31.71
N ALA A 253 41.38 16.03 32.84
CA ALA A 253 40.03 15.65 33.24
C ALA A 253 39.39 16.67 34.19
N GLY A 254 38.12 17.00 33.97
CA GLY A 254 37.42 17.99 34.78
C GLY A 254 36.00 18.29 34.34
N SER A 255 35.53 19.46 34.76
CA SER A 255 34.27 20.08 34.33
C SER A 255 34.58 21.49 33.89
N SER A 256 33.90 22.00 32.87
CA SER A 256 33.88 23.44 32.58
C SER A 256 33.18 24.20 33.70
N ASN A 257 33.49 25.51 33.85
CA ASN A 257 32.79 26.38 34.81
C ASN A 257 31.41 26.84 34.31
N ASP A 258 31.27 27.01 32.99
CA ASP A 258 30.06 27.41 32.26
C ASP A 258 29.94 26.54 30.99
N THR A 259 29.29 27.05 29.95
CA THR A 259 29.15 26.47 28.60
C THR A 259 30.46 26.39 27.78
N ALA A 260 31.61 26.18 28.41
CA ALA A 260 32.90 26.36 27.75
C ALA A 260 33.25 25.20 26.80
N ALA A 261 33.66 25.56 25.58
CA ALA A 261 34.32 24.64 24.68
C ALA A 261 35.73 24.28 25.15
N PHE A 262 36.18 23.12 24.70
CA PHE A 262 37.51 22.57 24.95
C PHE A 262 38.65 23.34 24.26
N TYR A 263 38.39 23.90 23.08
CA TYR A 263 39.37 24.54 22.19
C TYR A 263 38.80 25.82 21.57
N THR A 264 39.66 26.78 21.26
CA THR A 264 39.31 28.08 20.65
C THR A 264 39.56 28.10 19.14
N LEU A 265 38.80 28.90 18.39
CA LEU A 265 38.92 29.00 16.92
C LEU A 265 40.31 29.56 16.53
N SER A 266 41.14 28.73 15.92
CA SER A 266 42.53 29.07 15.55
C SER A 266 42.68 30.06 14.40
N GLY A 267 41.57 30.48 13.77
CA GLY A 267 41.58 31.38 12.62
C GLY A 267 42.24 30.79 11.38
N LYS A 268 42.40 29.45 11.30
CA LYS A 268 42.93 28.76 10.11
C LYS A 268 41.83 28.58 9.07
N ALA A 269 42.18 28.76 7.79
CA ALA A 269 41.26 28.49 6.68
C ALA A 269 40.83 27.01 6.61
N GLN A 270 41.72 26.07 6.96
CA GLN A 270 41.41 24.63 6.99
C GLN A 270 42.10 23.92 8.17
N VAL A 271 41.39 22.98 8.78
CA VAL A 271 41.85 22.10 9.86
C VAL A 271 41.47 20.65 9.54
N GLU A 272 42.31 19.70 9.92
CA GLU A 272 42.04 18.26 9.77
C GLU A 272 42.22 17.54 11.12
N ILE A 273 41.22 16.75 11.51
CA ILE A 273 41.27 15.82 12.64
C ILE A 273 41.45 14.41 12.06
N PRO A 274 42.57 13.71 12.28
CA PRO A 274 42.87 12.43 11.65
C PRO A 274 42.17 11.25 12.36
N ASN A 275 42.20 10.09 11.72
CA ASN A 275 41.63 8.83 12.23
C ASN A 275 42.29 8.27 13.51
N ALA A 276 43.43 8.82 13.93
CA ALA A 276 44.06 8.51 15.21
C ALA A 276 43.40 9.22 16.41
N VAL A 277 42.37 10.04 16.16
CA VAL A 277 41.53 10.65 17.19
C VAL A 277 40.24 9.83 17.36
N THR A 278 39.84 9.63 18.62
CA THR A 278 38.54 9.07 19.00
C THR A 278 37.80 10.06 19.90
N VAL A 279 36.53 10.29 19.61
CA VAL A 279 35.63 11.15 20.40
C VAL A 279 34.45 10.31 20.86
N ASN A 280 34.23 10.22 22.17
CA ASN A 280 33.09 9.55 22.77
C ASN A 280 32.23 10.59 23.49
N VAL A 281 30.93 10.58 23.24
CA VAL A 281 29.98 11.56 23.80
C VAL A 281 28.77 10.83 24.38
N VAL A 282 28.44 11.16 25.62
CA VAL A 282 27.30 10.60 26.36
C VAL A 282 26.31 11.73 26.65
N GLY A 283 25.12 11.63 26.08
CA GLY A 283 24.05 12.62 26.21
C GLY A 283 23.09 12.29 27.36
N ASN A 284 22.85 13.27 28.22
CA ASN A 284 21.90 13.19 29.32
C ASN A 284 21.09 14.50 29.43
N SER A 285 20.48 14.91 28.33
CA SER A 285 19.59 16.08 28.28
C SER A 285 18.25 15.73 28.92
N ILE A 286 17.95 16.33 30.07
CA ILE A 286 16.71 16.14 30.82
C ILE A 286 15.69 17.21 30.41
N GLY A 287 14.51 16.80 29.93
CA GLY A 287 13.34 17.71 29.81
C GLY A 287 13.04 18.29 28.43
N GLY A 288 13.58 17.74 27.34
CA GLY A 288 13.13 18.08 25.97
C GLY A 288 13.57 19.45 25.45
N GLY A 289 14.66 20.02 25.98
CA GLY A 289 15.27 21.24 25.47
C GLY A 289 16.26 21.00 24.33
N GLN A 290 16.91 22.10 23.93
CA GLN A 290 17.89 22.22 22.85
C GLN A 290 19.04 21.21 22.89
N LEU A 291 19.61 20.88 21.72
CA LEU A 291 20.70 19.91 21.59
C LEU A 291 22.09 20.50 21.86
N ASN A 292 22.99 19.65 22.36
CA ASN A 292 24.42 19.96 22.45
C ASN A 292 25.14 19.60 21.13
N SER A 293 26.17 20.37 20.77
CA SER A 293 26.95 20.17 19.54
C SER A 293 28.37 19.67 19.83
N ILE A 294 28.83 18.65 19.10
CA ILE A 294 30.23 18.17 19.18
C ILE A 294 31.17 19.13 18.44
N TYR A 295 30.82 19.50 17.22
CA TYR A 295 31.55 20.43 16.36
C TYR A 295 30.69 21.67 16.13
N TYR A 296 31.02 22.77 16.80
CA TYR A 296 30.46 24.07 16.45
C TYR A 296 31.34 24.71 15.38
N MET A 297 30.73 25.11 14.28
CA MET A 297 31.43 25.61 13.11
C MET A 297 31.11 27.09 12.89
N GLY A 298 32.16 27.91 12.91
CA GLY A 298 32.11 29.36 12.72
C GLY A 298 33.36 29.87 12.01
N ASN A 299 33.31 31.13 11.57
CA ASN A 299 34.44 31.84 10.97
C ASN A 299 34.60 33.18 11.72
N PRO A 300 35.63 33.42 12.56
CA PRO A 300 35.76 34.70 13.25
C PRO A 300 35.96 35.85 12.26
N SER A 301 35.24 36.96 12.43
CA SER A 301 35.35 38.13 11.54
C SER A 301 36.74 38.80 11.57
N THR A 302 37.53 38.53 12.61
CA THR A 302 38.94 38.93 12.73
C THR A 302 39.90 38.08 11.89
N SER A 303 39.52 36.86 11.50
CA SER A 303 40.42 35.92 10.83
C SER A 303 40.66 36.24 9.34
N LEU A 304 39.77 37.03 8.73
CA LEU A 304 39.80 37.45 7.31
C LEU A 304 39.78 36.30 6.28
N ASN A 305 39.54 35.05 6.69
CA ASN A 305 39.48 33.92 5.76
C ASN A 305 38.18 33.92 4.94
N PRO A 306 38.23 33.63 3.62
CA PRO A 306 37.03 33.49 2.80
C PRO A 306 36.23 32.22 3.13
N GLU A 307 36.86 31.20 3.71
CA GLU A 307 36.23 29.95 4.16
C GLU A 307 36.86 29.50 5.49
N SER A 308 36.03 28.96 6.39
CA SER A 308 36.42 28.20 7.59
C SER A 308 36.06 26.72 7.39
N LYS A 309 37.08 25.85 7.29
CA LYS A 309 36.88 24.45 6.91
C LYS A 309 37.43 23.44 7.92
N LEU A 310 36.62 22.43 8.27
CA LEU A 310 37.02 21.30 9.10
C LEU A 310 36.86 19.97 8.35
N ILE A 311 37.92 19.16 8.32
CA ILE A 311 37.90 17.79 7.80
C ILE A 311 37.97 16.82 8.99
N HIS A 312 36.88 16.10 9.23
CA HIS A 312 36.74 15.08 10.27
C HIS A 312 37.07 13.69 9.70
N LYS A 313 38.19 13.10 10.09
CA LYS A 313 38.52 11.68 9.81
C LYS A 313 38.51 10.80 11.08
N ALA A 314 38.15 11.38 12.22
CA ALA A 314 38.15 10.71 13.52
C ALA A 314 37.07 9.62 13.62
N ASN A 315 37.12 8.86 14.73
CA ASN A 315 36.04 7.96 15.13
C ASN A 315 35.21 8.62 16.23
N THR A 316 33.97 9.00 15.92
CA THR A 316 33.05 9.67 16.83
C THR A 316 31.92 8.71 17.23
N ASN A 317 31.82 8.39 18.52
CA ASN A 317 30.77 7.55 19.10
C ASN A 317 29.81 8.41 19.95
N ILE A 318 28.51 8.25 19.72
CA ILE A 318 27.44 9.00 20.38
C ILE A 318 26.57 8.01 21.14
N TYR A 319 26.27 8.31 22.40
CA TYR A 319 25.43 7.53 23.30
C TYR A 319 24.43 8.47 24.01
N GLY A 320 23.34 7.92 24.54
CA GLY A 320 22.31 8.73 25.20
C GLY A 320 21.56 9.62 24.22
N ASN A 321 21.12 10.82 24.63
CA ASN A 321 20.18 11.63 23.84
C ASN A 321 20.64 13.05 23.45
N ASN A 322 19.95 13.62 22.45
CA ASN A 322 19.97 15.04 22.07
C ASN A 322 21.37 15.60 21.78
N ILE A 323 22.05 14.99 20.80
CA ILE A 323 23.40 15.38 20.37
C ILE A 323 23.41 15.66 18.87
N ALA A 324 23.82 16.86 18.49
CA ALA A 324 24.22 17.20 17.13
C ALA A 324 25.73 16.97 16.96
N VAL A 325 26.15 16.34 15.87
CA VAL A 325 27.57 16.15 15.56
C VAL A 325 28.16 17.47 15.08
N VAL A 326 27.60 18.09 14.05
CA VAL A 326 27.98 19.45 13.65
C VAL A 326 26.80 20.40 13.65
N ASN A 327 27.00 21.60 14.19
CA ASN A 327 26.11 22.74 14.01
C ASN A 327 26.87 23.91 13.35
N ILE A 328 26.26 24.52 12.34
CA ILE A 328 26.71 25.81 11.78
C ILE A 328 25.81 26.92 12.30
N ASP A 329 26.43 27.84 13.03
CA ASP A 329 25.83 29.05 13.57
C ASP A 329 26.81 30.19 13.35
N ASN A 330 26.45 31.14 12.48
CA ASN A 330 27.33 32.24 12.10
C ASN A 330 26.67 33.60 12.35
N VAL A 331 26.87 34.14 13.54
CA VAL A 331 26.22 35.38 14.01
C VAL A 331 26.82 36.66 13.40
N ALA A 332 28.11 36.66 13.01
CA ALA A 332 28.88 37.90 12.84
C ALA A 332 29.92 37.91 11.70
N SER A 333 29.94 36.91 10.81
CA SER A 333 30.96 36.78 9.77
C SER A 333 30.38 36.51 8.38
N THR A 334 31.12 36.90 7.35
CA THR A 334 30.69 36.81 5.95
C THR A 334 31.32 35.63 5.20
N GLY A 335 32.49 35.15 5.62
CA GLY A 335 33.16 34.03 4.95
C GLY A 335 32.40 32.71 5.13
N GLY A 336 32.49 31.82 4.13
CA GLY A 336 31.79 30.54 4.13
C GLY A 336 32.27 29.56 5.20
N ILE A 337 31.46 28.54 5.49
CA ILE A 337 31.75 27.53 6.51
C ILE A 337 31.52 26.12 5.94
N THR A 338 32.52 25.24 6.06
CA THR A 338 32.47 23.88 5.53
C THR A 338 32.90 22.84 6.56
N PHE A 339 32.02 21.87 6.86
CA PHE A 339 32.37 20.63 7.55
C PHE A 339 32.38 19.46 6.55
N VAL A 340 33.40 18.61 6.61
CA VAL A 340 33.52 17.39 5.79
C VAL A 340 33.79 16.18 6.68
N ASN A 341 32.85 15.24 6.74
CA ASN A 341 33.09 13.91 7.30
C ASN A 341 33.77 13.01 6.26
N SER A 342 34.95 12.52 6.61
CA SER A 342 35.81 11.55 5.91
C SER A 342 36.28 10.49 6.93
N GLY A 343 35.46 10.25 7.96
CA GLY A 343 35.71 9.35 9.09
C GLY A 343 34.44 8.61 9.50
N ASN A 344 34.46 8.04 10.71
CA ASN A 344 33.37 7.22 11.23
C ASN A 344 32.58 7.99 12.30
N ILE A 345 31.28 8.12 12.10
CA ILE A 345 30.33 8.68 13.06
C ILE A 345 29.29 7.59 13.35
N ILE A 346 29.21 7.15 14.61
CA ILE A 346 28.32 6.08 15.05
C ILE A 346 27.49 6.55 16.23
N GLY A 347 26.17 6.57 16.05
CA GLY A 347 25.18 6.82 17.10
C GLY A 347 24.61 5.50 17.60
N HIS A 348 24.88 5.17 18.85
CA HIS A 348 24.54 3.88 19.44
C HIS A 348 23.14 3.91 20.07
N ALA A 349 22.39 2.81 19.90
CA ALA A 349 21.13 2.57 20.62
C ALA A 349 21.38 2.16 22.09
N GLN A 350 22.19 2.94 22.80
CA GLN A 350 22.65 2.67 24.16
C GLN A 350 22.80 3.98 24.96
N ASN A 351 22.49 3.94 26.25
CA ASN A 351 22.68 5.08 27.16
C ASN A 351 24.14 5.53 27.24
N GLY A 352 25.10 4.59 27.20
CA GLY A 352 26.52 4.86 27.40
C GLY A 352 26.88 5.27 28.84
N THR A 353 28.18 5.30 29.11
CA THR A 353 28.73 5.66 30.43
C THR A 353 29.97 6.53 30.31
N PHE A 354 30.09 7.50 31.21
CA PHE A 354 31.26 8.37 31.37
C PHE A 354 31.84 8.19 32.79
N VAL A 355 33.14 8.43 32.96
CA VAL A 355 33.79 8.43 34.28
C VAL A 355 34.37 9.82 34.51
N ASP A 356 33.92 10.50 35.57
CA ASP A 356 34.38 11.85 35.89
C ASP A 356 35.78 11.85 36.55
N ALA A 357 36.33 13.04 36.78
CA ALA A 357 37.64 13.22 37.42
C ALA A 357 37.69 12.72 38.89
N SER A 358 36.55 12.44 39.53
CA SER A 358 36.47 11.82 40.86
C SER A 358 36.45 10.28 40.82
N GLY A 359 36.30 9.69 39.63
CA GLY A 359 36.08 8.26 39.44
C GLY A 359 34.61 7.84 39.51
N THR A 360 33.67 8.78 39.53
CA THR A 360 32.23 8.49 39.55
C THR A 360 31.74 8.13 38.15
N VAL A 361 30.98 7.04 38.03
CA VAL A 361 30.35 6.63 36.77
C VAL A 361 29.04 7.38 36.58
N LEU A 362 28.94 8.14 35.50
CA LEU A 362 27.70 8.75 35.01
C LEU A 362 27.14 7.94 33.84
N THR A 363 25.81 7.86 33.74
CA THR A 363 25.10 7.08 32.70
C THR A 363 24.25 8.04 31.88
N GLY A 364 24.27 7.92 30.56
CA GLY A 364 23.44 8.76 29.69
C GLY A 364 21.94 8.46 29.81
N ALA A 365 21.14 9.31 29.20
CA ALA A 365 19.70 9.11 29.09
C ALA A 365 19.36 7.94 28.15
N THR A 366 18.07 7.59 28.03
CA THR A 366 17.59 6.67 26.98
C THR A 366 18.05 7.18 25.61
N PRO A 367 18.62 6.32 24.74
CA PRO A 367 19.16 6.74 23.46
C PRO A 367 18.07 7.31 22.54
N GLY A 368 18.40 8.39 21.84
CA GLY A 368 17.54 9.00 20.82
C GLY A 368 18.04 10.35 20.33
N ASN A 369 17.56 10.80 19.17
CA ASN A 369 17.83 12.14 18.65
C ASN A 369 19.34 12.46 18.50
N HIS A 370 20.02 11.67 17.66
CA HIS A 370 21.37 11.96 17.19
C HIS A 370 21.28 12.64 15.83
N ILE A 371 21.77 13.87 15.71
CA ILE A 371 21.74 14.66 14.48
C ILE A 371 23.14 14.69 13.87
N PHE A 372 23.30 14.39 12.58
CA PHE A 372 24.61 14.53 11.93
C PHE A 372 24.95 16.00 11.67
N GLY A 373 24.07 16.74 10.98
CA GLY A 373 24.28 18.17 10.69
C GLY A 373 23.09 19.05 11.04
N ALA A 374 23.32 20.24 11.57
CA ALA A 374 22.31 21.26 11.83
C ALA A 374 22.73 22.63 11.30
N TYR A 375 21.74 23.44 10.92
CA TYR A 375 21.89 24.85 10.55
C TYR A 375 20.94 25.71 11.41
N SER A 376 21.45 26.30 12.50
CA SER A 376 20.64 27.11 13.42
C SER A 376 20.64 28.62 13.08
N TYR A 377 21.70 29.17 12.48
CA TYR A 377 21.78 30.60 12.13
C TYR A 377 22.92 30.90 11.12
N GLY A 378 22.82 31.97 10.32
CA GLY A 378 23.97 32.46 9.55
C GLY A 378 23.93 33.92 9.07
N THR A 379 25.11 34.50 8.87
CA THR A 379 25.39 35.71 8.07
C THR A 379 26.41 35.44 6.94
N SER A 380 26.76 34.17 6.73
CA SER A 380 27.72 33.65 5.75
C SER A 380 27.28 33.89 4.31
N GLU A 381 28.24 33.89 3.39
CA GLU A 381 27.94 33.69 1.96
C GLU A 381 27.44 32.26 1.66
N SER A 382 27.90 31.24 2.41
CA SER A 382 27.42 29.85 2.31
C SER A 382 27.77 29.01 3.55
N ASP A 383 26.92 28.02 3.85
CA ASP A 383 27.11 27.01 4.89
C ASP A 383 27.08 25.61 4.24
N LYS A 384 28.02 24.73 4.59
CA LYS A 384 28.15 23.40 3.97
C LYS A 384 28.46 22.30 5.00
N ILE A 385 27.68 21.22 4.96
CA ILE A 385 27.91 19.99 5.74
C ILE A 385 27.90 18.81 4.77
N GLU A 386 29.07 18.21 4.56
CA GLU A 386 29.29 17.11 3.63
C GLU A 386 29.68 15.81 4.35
N ASN A 387 29.04 14.71 3.98
CA ASN A 387 29.53 13.35 4.20
C ASN A 387 30.27 12.89 2.93
N ALA A 388 31.60 12.93 2.93
CA ALA A 388 32.44 12.62 1.78
C ALA A 388 32.36 11.12 1.40
N SER A 389 32.89 10.75 0.23
CA SER A 389 32.79 9.38 -0.30
C SER A 389 33.42 8.27 0.57
N ASP A 390 34.34 8.63 1.45
CA ASP A 390 34.95 7.74 2.46
C ASP A 390 34.41 7.97 3.88
N GLY A 391 33.48 8.92 4.05
CA GLY A 391 32.77 9.17 5.29
C GLY A 391 31.64 8.16 5.55
N SER A 392 31.46 7.81 6.82
CA SER A 392 30.39 6.95 7.29
C SER A 392 29.64 7.59 8.45
N VAL A 393 28.31 7.67 8.33
CA VAL A 393 27.36 8.06 9.37
C VAL A 393 26.38 6.90 9.58
N ILE A 394 26.34 6.33 10.78
CA ILE A 394 25.45 5.21 11.12
C ILE A 394 24.78 5.48 12.46
N PHE A 395 23.46 5.67 12.46
CA PHE A 395 22.68 5.92 13.67
C PHE A 395 21.72 4.76 13.95
N TYR A 396 21.91 4.12 15.10
CA TYR A 396 21.03 3.08 15.65
C TYR A 396 20.01 3.63 16.65
N ALA A 397 20.28 4.79 17.25
CA ALA A 397 19.36 5.45 18.15
C ALA A 397 18.06 5.86 17.40
N PRO A 398 16.88 5.77 18.05
CA PRO A 398 15.63 6.26 17.49
C PRO A 398 15.68 7.77 17.28
N GLU A 399 14.73 8.33 16.52
CA GLU A 399 14.55 9.77 16.39
C GLU A 399 15.78 10.49 15.80
N SER A 400 16.66 9.77 15.10
CA SER A 400 17.94 10.31 14.60
C SER A 400 17.76 11.07 13.29
N VAL A 401 18.60 12.08 13.05
CA VAL A 401 18.49 13.00 11.91
C VAL A 401 19.77 13.05 11.08
N GLY A 402 19.66 13.00 9.76
CA GLY A 402 20.78 13.30 8.86
C GLY A 402 21.13 14.80 8.88
N TRP A 403 20.28 15.63 8.28
CA TRP A 403 20.41 17.09 8.33
C TRP A 403 19.14 17.78 8.84
N ALA A 404 19.31 18.70 9.78
CA ALA A 404 18.27 19.57 10.32
C ALA A 404 18.41 21.00 9.78
N TYR A 405 17.35 21.51 9.17
CA TYR A 405 17.18 22.93 8.87
C TYR A 405 16.32 23.52 10.00
N SER A 406 16.88 24.45 10.79
CA SER A 406 16.29 24.86 12.07
C SER A 406 16.57 26.34 12.41
N ALA A 407 16.46 27.25 11.44
CA ALA A 407 16.89 28.64 11.60
C ALA A 407 15.74 29.65 11.45
N GLY A 408 15.26 30.16 12.59
CA GLY A 408 14.13 31.10 12.67
C GLY A 408 14.33 32.46 11.96
N ASN A 409 15.54 32.73 11.46
CA ASN A 409 15.88 33.98 10.80
C ASN A 409 15.74 33.89 9.27
N ILE A 410 15.11 34.90 8.68
CA ILE A 410 14.98 35.07 7.23
C ILE A 410 16.39 35.33 6.65
N GLN A 411 17.02 34.30 6.10
CA GLN A 411 18.42 34.28 5.67
C GLN A 411 18.54 33.68 4.27
N GLY A 412 18.95 34.48 3.29
CA GLY A 412 19.20 34.06 1.91
C GLY A 412 20.56 33.35 1.73
N ILE A 413 20.88 32.39 2.59
CA ILE A 413 22.19 31.73 2.67
C ILE A 413 22.09 30.33 2.08
N THR A 414 22.97 30.03 1.12
CA THR A 414 23.04 28.68 0.52
C THR A 414 23.50 27.68 1.57
N ARG A 415 22.61 26.74 1.93
CA ARG A 415 22.83 25.70 2.96
C ARG A 415 22.93 24.33 2.32
N SER A 416 24.17 23.90 2.08
CA SER A 416 24.52 22.72 1.28
C SER A 416 24.67 21.46 2.13
N SER A 417 23.68 20.56 2.05
CA SER A 417 23.65 19.24 2.69
C SER A 417 24.05 18.17 1.67
N ILE A 418 25.25 17.59 1.78
CA ILE A 418 25.81 16.72 0.73
C ILE A 418 26.08 15.30 1.26
N ASN A 419 25.50 14.29 0.61
CA ASN A 419 25.83 12.88 0.86
C ASN A 419 26.56 12.26 -0.34
N ASN A 420 27.87 12.06 -0.20
CA ASN A 420 28.71 11.30 -1.12
C ASN A 420 29.11 9.93 -0.53
N GLY A 421 29.03 9.77 0.80
CA GLY A 421 29.44 8.59 1.55
C GLY A 421 28.29 7.72 2.01
N LYS A 422 28.55 6.96 3.08
CA LYS A 422 27.57 6.05 3.69
C LYS A 422 26.73 6.79 4.74
N MET A 423 25.41 6.72 4.62
CA MET A 423 24.46 7.23 5.64
C MET A 423 23.37 6.18 5.90
N GLN A 424 23.28 5.68 7.13
CA GLN A 424 22.31 4.65 7.54
C GLN A 424 21.60 5.02 8.84
N LEU A 425 20.27 4.99 8.84
CA LEU A 425 19.41 5.28 10.00
C LEU A 425 18.58 4.04 10.36
N PHE A 426 18.96 3.33 11.43
CA PHE A 426 18.34 2.09 11.90
C PHE A 426 17.30 2.30 13.01
N GLY A 427 17.28 3.47 13.65
CA GLY A 427 16.28 3.79 14.66
C GLY A 427 14.94 4.20 14.05
N LYS A 428 13.84 3.87 14.71
CA LYS A 428 12.49 4.34 14.37
C LYS A 428 12.36 5.86 14.44
N ASN A 429 11.35 6.45 13.80
CA ASN A 429 11.09 7.90 13.85
C ASN A 429 12.26 8.76 13.34
N SER A 430 13.16 8.19 12.53
CA SER A 430 14.34 8.89 12.01
C SER A 430 14.01 9.72 10.77
N LEU A 431 14.73 10.83 10.57
CA LEU A 431 14.58 11.73 9.41
C LEU A 431 15.91 11.90 8.67
N GLY A 432 16.00 11.60 7.37
CA GLY A 432 17.21 11.88 6.60
C GLY A 432 17.45 13.39 6.41
N ILE A 433 16.42 14.12 5.97
CA ILE A 433 16.36 15.59 5.98
C ILE A 433 15.13 16.03 6.78
N ALA A 434 15.32 16.96 7.70
CA ALA A 434 14.29 17.53 8.55
C ALA A 434 14.18 19.05 8.41
N THR A 435 12.95 19.55 8.42
CA THR A 435 12.58 20.96 8.62
C THR A 435 11.65 21.05 9.83
N ASP A 436 11.82 22.05 10.68
CA ASP A 436 11.01 22.27 11.88
C ASP A 436 10.22 23.59 11.87
N SER A 437 9.67 23.96 13.02
CA SER A 437 8.86 25.17 13.24
C SER A 437 9.58 26.46 12.90
N ASP A 438 10.93 26.45 12.89
CA ASP A 438 11.74 27.64 12.70
C ASP A 438 12.17 27.79 11.23
N THR A 439 11.97 26.78 10.39
CA THR A 439 12.35 26.82 8.97
C THR A 439 11.50 27.83 8.18
N THR A 440 12.10 28.97 7.83
CA THR A 440 11.46 30.00 6.98
C THR A 440 11.39 29.60 5.50
N THR A 441 10.44 30.19 4.76
CA THR A 441 10.29 29.96 3.31
C THR A 441 11.53 30.38 2.50
N THR A 442 12.21 31.45 2.91
CA THR A 442 13.48 31.92 2.33
C THR A 442 14.63 30.95 2.61
N GLN A 443 14.76 30.44 3.84
CA GLN A 443 15.75 29.40 4.15
C GLN A 443 15.52 28.17 3.26
N MET A 444 14.27 27.76 3.09
CA MET A 444 13.95 26.58 2.29
C MET A 444 14.29 26.78 0.81
N ALA A 445 14.02 27.96 0.23
CA ALA A 445 14.40 28.27 -1.15
C ALA A 445 15.92 28.17 -1.41
N HIS A 446 16.72 28.57 -0.42
CA HIS A 446 18.18 28.55 -0.48
C HIS A 446 18.83 27.21 -0.08
N ALA A 447 18.08 26.23 0.41
CA ALA A 447 18.60 24.91 0.72
C ALA A 447 19.12 24.20 -0.54
N ASP A 448 20.33 23.64 -0.45
CA ASP A 448 21.00 22.90 -1.52
C ASP A 448 21.25 21.47 -1.06
N ILE A 449 20.34 20.55 -1.39
CA ILE A 449 20.39 19.16 -0.92
C ILE A 449 20.94 18.28 -2.04
N GLN A 450 22.11 17.67 -1.83
CA GLN A 450 22.84 16.92 -2.85
C GLN A 450 23.12 15.48 -2.37
N LEU A 451 22.10 14.64 -2.42
CA LEU A 451 22.17 13.23 -2.07
C LEU A 451 22.70 12.43 -3.28
N ASN A 452 24.01 12.35 -3.42
CA ASN A 452 24.65 11.59 -4.50
C ASN A 452 24.58 10.09 -4.25
N THR A 453 24.83 9.67 -3.00
CA THR A 453 24.54 8.34 -2.46
C THR A 453 23.24 8.36 -1.65
N PRO A 454 22.52 7.23 -1.55
CA PRO A 454 21.25 7.20 -0.83
C PRO A 454 21.44 7.48 0.66
N ILE A 455 20.44 8.13 1.26
CA ILE A 455 20.16 7.96 2.69
C ILE A 455 19.42 6.63 2.83
N GLU A 456 19.97 5.70 3.59
CA GLU A 456 19.40 4.37 3.81
C GLU A 456 18.62 4.33 5.13
N ILE A 457 17.32 4.08 5.05
CA ILE A 457 16.38 4.00 6.17
C ILE A 457 16.09 2.53 6.49
N TYR A 458 16.33 2.15 7.75
CA TYR A 458 16.20 0.79 8.26
C TYR A 458 15.35 0.66 9.52
N GLY A 459 14.93 1.77 10.13
CA GLY A 459 13.97 1.81 11.24
C GLY A 459 12.54 2.04 10.76
N ASP A 460 11.55 1.51 11.48
CA ASP A 460 10.12 1.75 11.22
C ASP A 460 9.75 3.24 11.35
N GLU A 461 8.61 3.61 10.76
CA GLU A 461 8.02 4.96 10.90
C GLU A 461 9.08 6.05 10.72
N SER A 462 9.81 6.03 9.60
CA SER A 462 10.92 6.94 9.34
C SER A 462 10.76 7.63 7.99
N VAL A 463 11.42 8.78 7.77
CA VAL A 463 11.32 9.55 6.52
C VAL A 463 12.69 9.82 5.91
N GLY A 464 12.82 9.61 4.60
CA GLY A 464 14.04 10.00 3.88
C GLY A 464 14.26 11.51 3.84
N ALA A 465 13.23 12.28 3.47
CA ALA A 465 13.24 13.74 3.60
C ALA A 465 11.81 14.26 3.85
N SER A 466 11.65 15.16 4.82
CA SER A 466 10.37 15.80 5.13
C SER A 466 10.48 17.32 5.05
N PHE A 467 9.64 17.93 4.20
CA PHE A 467 9.57 19.37 4.00
C PHE A 467 8.21 19.89 4.46
N LEU A 468 8.24 20.65 5.57
CA LEU A 468 7.06 21.22 6.23
C LEU A 468 6.89 22.72 5.99
N SER A 469 7.88 23.35 5.33
CA SER A 469 7.84 24.73 4.87
C SER A 469 7.99 24.81 3.35
N GLU A 470 7.19 25.64 2.68
CA GLU A 470 7.25 25.89 1.24
C GLU A 470 8.45 26.81 0.91
N PRO A 471 9.32 26.49 -0.06
CA PRO A 471 10.33 27.44 -0.54
C PRO A 471 9.67 28.67 -1.18
N ASP A 472 10.20 29.87 -0.88
CA ASP A 472 9.87 31.06 -1.66
C ASP A 472 10.64 31.13 -2.99
N THR A 473 10.51 32.25 -3.71
CA THR A 473 11.12 32.46 -5.03
C THR A 473 12.47 33.20 -5.00
N SER A 474 13.08 33.37 -3.82
CA SER A 474 14.37 34.07 -3.66
C SER A 474 15.56 33.33 -4.27
N SER A 475 15.48 32.00 -4.35
CA SER A 475 16.49 31.12 -4.94
C SER A 475 15.86 29.92 -5.64
N THR A 476 16.68 29.20 -6.42
CA THR A 476 16.29 27.95 -7.10
C THR A 476 17.04 26.73 -6.56
N ASN A 477 17.87 26.88 -5.52
CA ASN A 477 18.70 25.80 -4.95
C ASN A 477 17.83 24.58 -4.58
N PHE A 478 16.68 24.80 -3.94
CA PHE A 478 15.78 23.71 -3.56
C PHE A 478 15.25 22.92 -4.76
N LEU A 479 14.87 23.61 -5.84
CA LEU A 479 14.36 22.98 -7.07
C LEU A 479 15.45 22.27 -7.88
N ASN A 480 16.70 22.70 -7.70
CA ASN A 480 17.90 22.07 -8.27
C ASN A 480 18.47 20.94 -7.39
N SER A 481 17.92 20.73 -6.19
CA SER A 481 18.37 19.69 -5.25
C SER A 481 18.15 18.29 -5.83
N LYS A 482 18.99 17.36 -5.39
CA LYS A 482 18.99 15.94 -5.76
C LYS A 482 18.65 15.10 -4.54
N PHE A 483 17.52 14.40 -4.61
CA PHE A 483 17.08 13.47 -3.59
C PHE A 483 17.42 12.02 -3.98
N ASN A 484 17.96 11.25 -3.04
CA ASN A 484 18.28 9.84 -3.23
C ASN A 484 18.03 9.12 -1.90
N ILE A 485 16.98 8.31 -1.84
CA ILE A 485 16.48 7.67 -0.62
C ILE A 485 16.27 6.18 -0.87
N GLN A 486 16.69 5.35 0.08
CA GLN A 486 16.41 3.93 0.09
C GLN A 486 15.71 3.56 1.41
N ILE A 487 14.60 2.83 1.33
CA ILE A 487 13.87 2.29 2.50
C ILE A 487 13.97 0.77 2.46
N GLY A 488 14.57 0.19 3.50
CA GLY A 488 15.04 -1.18 3.48
C GLY A 488 16.35 -1.35 2.70
N GLY A 489 16.68 -2.60 2.39
CA GLY A 489 17.90 -2.99 1.69
C GLY A 489 18.72 -4.05 2.43
N SER A 490 19.85 -4.42 1.84
CA SER A 490 20.67 -5.57 2.25
C SER A 490 21.44 -5.40 3.57
N SER A 491 21.59 -4.17 4.10
CA SER A 491 22.22 -3.96 5.41
C SER A 491 21.28 -4.31 6.58
N LEU A 492 19.97 -4.36 6.36
CA LEU A 492 19.01 -4.82 7.35
C LEU A 492 18.98 -6.34 7.39
N THR A 493 19.50 -6.90 8.48
CA THR A 493 19.39 -8.33 8.81
C THR A 493 18.30 -8.60 9.84
N SER A 494 18.20 -7.73 10.84
CA SER A 494 17.12 -7.63 11.82
C SER A 494 17.13 -6.20 12.35
N GLN A 495 15.95 -5.62 12.60
CA GLN A 495 15.80 -4.39 13.38
C GLN A 495 16.16 -4.66 14.85
N ASP A 496 16.44 -3.59 15.60
CA ASP A 496 16.45 -3.62 17.06
C ASP A 496 15.01 -3.59 17.58
N ALA A 497 14.65 -4.52 18.47
CA ALA A 497 13.27 -4.70 18.95
C ALA A 497 12.76 -3.59 19.89
N ALA A 498 13.65 -2.76 20.43
CA ALA A 498 13.28 -1.61 21.27
C ALA A 498 13.36 -0.29 20.50
N TYR A 499 14.32 -0.16 19.59
CA TYR A 499 14.72 1.11 18.99
C TYR A 499 14.50 1.22 17.48
N GLY A 500 14.36 0.12 16.74
CA GLY A 500 14.02 0.11 15.31
C GLY A 500 12.57 -0.30 15.03
N ASP A 501 12.14 -1.43 15.60
CA ASP A 501 10.82 -2.02 15.33
C ASP A 501 9.69 -1.33 16.13
N THR A 502 8.61 -0.97 15.45
CA THR A 502 7.33 -0.54 16.06
C THR A 502 6.12 -1.30 15.52
N LYS A 503 6.29 -2.16 14.52
CA LYS A 503 5.20 -2.83 13.79
C LYS A 503 5.21 -4.36 13.90
N GLY A 504 6.23 -4.93 14.54
CA GLY A 504 6.32 -6.32 14.97
C GLY A 504 6.97 -7.29 13.98
N ASP A 505 7.58 -6.78 12.90
CA ASP A 505 8.36 -7.58 11.96
C ASP A 505 9.79 -7.04 11.86
N LEU A 506 10.66 -7.57 12.72
CA LEU A 506 12.10 -7.26 12.77
C LEU A 506 12.81 -7.44 11.42
N THR A 507 12.24 -8.15 10.45
CA THR A 507 12.86 -8.36 9.12
C THR A 507 12.51 -7.29 8.10
N LYS A 508 11.57 -6.38 8.41
CA LYS A 508 11.05 -5.38 7.47
C LYS A 508 11.14 -3.97 8.03
N VAL A 509 11.25 -2.99 7.15
CA VAL A 509 11.04 -1.56 7.45
C VAL A 509 9.59 -1.22 7.14
N GLN A 510 8.85 -0.79 8.16
CA GLN A 510 7.41 -0.60 8.06
C GLN A 510 7.00 0.86 8.22
N ASN A 511 5.92 1.24 7.55
CA ASN A 511 5.26 2.54 7.68
C ASN A 511 6.18 3.77 7.45
N SER A 512 7.15 3.67 6.54
CA SER A 512 8.11 4.73 6.27
C SER A 512 7.78 5.51 4.99
N VAL A 513 8.33 6.73 4.84
CA VAL A 513 8.05 7.62 3.70
C VAL A 513 9.36 8.07 3.03
N GLY A 514 9.46 7.98 1.71
CA GLY A 514 10.67 8.38 0.98
C GLY A 514 10.87 9.88 0.99
N LEU A 515 10.04 10.60 0.21
CA LEU A 515 9.95 12.07 0.23
C LEU A 515 8.55 12.49 0.67
N ASN A 516 8.48 13.39 1.64
CA ASN A 516 7.26 13.99 2.16
C ASN A 516 7.26 15.51 1.92
N PHE A 517 6.24 16.00 1.22
CA PHE A 517 5.97 17.43 1.05
C PHE A 517 4.61 17.75 1.68
N ASP A 518 4.60 18.49 2.78
CA ASP A 518 3.38 18.82 3.52
C ASP A 518 3.55 20.19 4.20
N PHE A 519 3.30 21.28 3.46
CA PHE A 519 3.62 22.65 3.88
C PHE A 519 2.64 23.15 4.94
N THR A 520 2.78 22.61 6.15
CA THR A 520 1.93 22.84 7.32
C THR A 520 2.50 23.84 8.32
N ILE A 521 3.79 24.17 8.22
CA ILE A 521 4.48 25.10 9.14
C ILE A 521 4.54 26.50 8.55
N SER A 522 5.14 26.65 7.36
CA SER A 522 5.16 27.91 6.62
C SER A 522 4.77 27.67 5.16
N ASP A 523 3.77 28.38 4.64
CA ASP A 523 3.41 28.35 3.22
C ASP A 523 3.79 29.65 2.51
N ASN A 524 3.94 29.57 1.19
CA ASN A 524 4.16 30.70 0.28
C ASN A 524 3.03 30.77 -0.76
N GLY A 525 1.79 30.50 -0.33
CA GLY A 525 0.60 30.52 -1.19
C GLY A 525 0.36 29.24 -1.99
N PHE A 526 1.08 28.16 -1.72
CA PHE A 526 0.96 26.85 -2.38
C PHE A 526 1.11 26.97 -3.89
N THR A 527 2.28 27.45 -4.32
CA THR A 527 2.71 27.46 -5.72
C THR A 527 3.03 26.04 -6.19
N ASN A 528 3.00 25.81 -7.51
CA ASN A 528 3.39 24.50 -8.06
C ASN A 528 4.92 24.41 -8.17
N LEU A 529 5.51 23.48 -7.44
CA LEU A 529 6.96 23.26 -7.42
C LEU A 529 7.36 22.05 -8.27
N ASP A 530 8.36 22.23 -9.13
CA ASP A 530 8.85 21.19 -10.05
C ASP A 530 10.07 20.47 -9.45
N ILE A 531 9.94 19.17 -9.21
CA ILE A 531 10.99 18.29 -8.66
C ILE A 531 11.51 17.38 -9.77
N ASN A 532 12.77 17.59 -10.15
CA ASN A 532 13.39 16.99 -11.34
C ASN A 532 14.41 15.88 -11.03
N ASN A 533 15.04 15.90 -9.85
CA ASN A 533 16.10 14.97 -9.47
C ASN A 533 15.70 14.22 -8.18
N TYR A 534 15.09 13.05 -8.32
CA TYR A 534 14.64 12.24 -7.19
C TYR A 534 14.80 10.75 -7.50
N ASN A 535 15.46 9.99 -6.63
CA ASN A 535 15.43 8.53 -6.69
C ASN A 535 14.91 8.01 -5.34
N VAL A 536 13.83 7.23 -5.36
CA VAL A 536 13.28 6.60 -4.16
C VAL A 536 13.10 5.10 -4.38
N ASN A 537 13.85 4.30 -3.63
CA ASN A 537 13.84 2.85 -3.72
C ASN A 537 13.26 2.24 -2.45
N LEU A 538 12.05 1.65 -2.55
CA LEU A 538 11.46 0.82 -1.51
C LEU A 538 11.88 -0.63 -1.77
N GLU A 539 12.78 -1.15 -0.94
CA GLU A 539 13.40 -2.46 -1.15
C GLU A 539 12.48 -3.64 -0.80
N ASN A 540 12.91 -4.87 -1.10
CA ASN A 540 12.09 -6.08 -0.90
C ASN A 540 11.69 -6.35 0.57
N ASN A 541 12.38 -5.74 1.53
CA ASN A 541 12.06 -5.75 2.96
C ASN A 541 11.38 -4.45 3.44
N SER A 542 10.81 -3.64 2.55
CA SER A 542 9.90 -2.56 2.94
C SER A 542 8.44 -3.04 3.00
N LYS A 543 7.62 -2.44 3.86
CA LYS A 543 6.18 -2.73 3.94
C LYS A 543 5.35 -1.51 4.29
N ASN A 544 4.16 -1.40 3.69
CA ASN A 544 3.17 -0.34 3.96
C ASN A 544 3.78 1.08 3.91
N SER A 545 4.83 1.26 3.10
CA SER A 545 5.65 2.46 2.99
C SER A 545 5.31 3.23 1.72
N ILE A 546 5.57 4.53 1.71
CA ILE A 546 5.21 5.45 0.61
C ILE A 546 6.49 6.00 -0.02
N ALA A 547 6.65 5.92 -1.34
CA ALA A 547 7.83 6.49 -1.98
C ALA A 547 7.76 8.02 -2.02
N LEU A 548 6.64 8.59 -2.46
CA LEU A 548 6.42 10.02 -2.63
C LEU A 548 5.06 10.44 -2.08
N ARG A 549 5.03 11.35 -1.11
CA ARG A 549 3.79 11.89 -0.51
C ARG A 549 3.70 13.41 -0.73
N ALA A 550 2.52 13.87 -1.14
CA ALA A 550 2.11 15.26 -1.12
C ALA A 550 0.84 15.44 -0.27
N GLY A 551 1.01 16.04 0.91
CA GLY A 551 -0.09 16.47 1.78
C GLY A 551 -0.64 17.81 1.33
N GLN A 552 -0.47 18.85 2.15
CA GLN A 552 -0.68 20.24 1.74
C GLN A 552 0.50 20.74 0.89
N ALA A 553 0.62 20.24 -0.34
CA ALA A 553 1.64 20.69 -1.28
C ALA A 553 1.15 20.56 -2.74
N LYS A 554 1.60 21.47 -3.61
CA LYS A 554 1.42 21.36 -5.07
C LYS A 554 2.76 21.03 -5.72
N ILE A 555 2.97 19.76 -6.04
CA ILE A 555 4.26 19.23 -6.48
C ILE A 555 4.10 18.59 -7.86
N THR A 556 4.97 18.93 -8.80
CA THR A 556 5.13 18.26 -10.09
C THR A 556 6.42 17.45 -10.09
N PHE A 557 6.32 16.13 -10.11
CA PHE A 557 7.45 15.23 -10.32
C PHE A 557 7.67 15.04 -11.82
N ASN A 558 8.80 15.52 -12.33
CA ASN A 558 9.20 15.38 -13.72
C ASN A 558 10.10 14.15 -13.92
N ASP A 559 9.84 13.36 -14.95
CA ASP A 559 10.82 12.37 -15.40
C ASP A 559 12.10 13.05 -15.92
N SER A 560 13.26 12.52 -15.53
CA SER A 560 14.59 12.98 -15.96
C SER A 560 15.58 11.81 -15.96
N ALA A 561 16.81 12.01 -16.44
CA ALA A 561 17.86 10.98 -16.35
C ALA A 561 18.24 10.59 -14.90
N ASN A 562 17.85 11.41 -13.91
CA ASN A 562 18.12 11.21 -12.50
C ASN A 562 16.82 11.03 -11.67
N SER A 563 15.68 10.79 -12.32
CA SER A 563 14.40 10.55 -11.63
C SER A 563 14.08 9.07 -11.50
N GLY A 564 13.25 8.72 -10.53
CA GLY A 564 12.45 7.50 -10.57
C GLY A 564 12.09 6.91 -9.21
N ILE A 565 11.20 5.92 -9.23
CA ILE A 565 10.82 5.13 -8.06
C ILE A 565 10.90 3.62 -8.31
N THR A 566 11.24 2.86 -7.27
CA THR A 566 11.11 1.39 -7.24
C THR A 566 10.27 0.98 -6.04
N LEU A 567 9.26 0.14 -6.29
CA LEU A 567 8.34 -0.41 -5.30
C LEU A 567 8.53 -1.94 -5.23
N GLY A 568 9.48 -2.37 -4.40
CA GLY A 568 9.56 -3.74 -3.89
C GLY A 568 8.60 -3.97 -2.73
N GLY A 569 8.81 -5.03 -1.96
CA GLY A 569 8.18 -5.21 -0.65
C GLY A 569 6.69 -5.61 -0.69
N GLU A 570 5.92 -5.14 0.28
CA GLU A 570 4.50 -5.44 0.48
C GLU A 570 3.68 -4.18 0.77
N ASP A 571 2.47 -4.08 0.19
CA ASP A 571 1.47 -3.04 0.51
C ASP A 571 1.96 -1.59 0.33
N ASN A 572 3.04 -1.39 -0.44
CA ASN A 572 3.71 -0.11 -0.63
C ASN A 572 3.00 0.80 -1.65
N ILE A 573 3.20 2.12 -1.54
CA ILE A 573 2.59 3.14 -2.39
C ILE A 573 3.66 3.93 -3.14
N GLY A 574 3.47 4.18 -4.43
CA GLY A 574 4.34 5.02 -5.25
C GLY A 574 4.13 6.49 -4.97
N TYR A 575 3.11 7.07 -5.61
CA TYR A 575 2.73 8.47 -5.47
C TYR A 575 1.43 8.56 -4.67
N LEU A 576 1.44 9.29 -3.55
CA LEU A 576 0.28 9.57 -2.72
C LEU A 576 -0.02 11.07 -2.70
N SER A 577 -1.26 11.45 -3.00
CA SER A 577 -1.81 12.78 -2.73
C SER A 577 -2.90 12.67 -1.65
N ASP A 578 -2.73 13.31 -0.50
CA ASP A 578 -3.62 13.15 0.66
C ASP A 578 -4.00 14.43 1.44
N GLY A 579 -3.61 15.62 0.96
CA GLY A 579 -4.13 16.89 1.47
C GLY A 579 -5.57 17.17 1.01
N ASN A 580 -6.30 18.05 1.70
CA ASN A 580 -7.71 18.34 1.40
C ASN A 580 -7.90 19.56 0.47
N THR A 581 -7.32 20.71 0.83
CA THR A 581 -7.58 22.00 0.15
C THR A 581 -6.45 22.45 -0.77
N ASN A 582 -5.22 22.46 -0.26
CA ASN A 582 -4.06 23.09 -0.90
C ASN A 582 -3.09 22.06 -1.49
N ASN A 583 -3.63 21.02 -2.11
CA ASN A 583 -2.87 19.89 -2.66
C ASN A 583 -2.95 19.87 -4.20
N ASN A 584 -1.92 19.33 -4.86
CA ASN A 584 -1.96 18.87 -6.26
C ASN A 584 -0.67 18.11 -6.59
N LEU A 585 -0.73 16.78 -6.73
CA LEU A 585 0.42 15.97 -7.17
C LEU A 585 0.32 15.72 -8.68
N ILE A 586 1.30 16.21 -9.44
CA ILE A 586 1.44 15.90 -10.86
C ILE A 586 2.63 14.95 -11.06
N TYR A 587 2.44 13.89 -11.85
CA TYR A 587 3.55 13.10 -12.41
C TYR A 587 3.62 13.31 -13.92
N ASN A 588 4.72 13.89 -14.40
CA ASN A 588 5.00 14.11 -15.82
C ASN A 588 5.82 12.93 -16.36
N ASN A 589 5.12 11.89 -16.82
CA ASN A 589 5.76 10.73 -17.42
C ASN A 589 6.40 11.11 -18.77
N THR A 590 7.71 10.94 -18.91
CA THR A 590 8.43 11.15 -20.19
C THR A 590 9.45 10.06 -20.48
N ALA A 591 9.87 9.31 -19.47
CA ALA A 591 10.84 8.22 -19.55
C ALA A 591 10.30 6.88 -18.99
N ASN A 592 9.20 6.89 -18.23
CA ASN A 592 8.65 5.74 -17.49
C ASN A 592 9.59 5.24 -16.39
N ASN A 593 10.11 6.17 -15.58
CA ASN A 593 11.07 5.87 -14.53
C ASN A 593 10.42 5.31 -13.25
N PHE A 594 9.58 4.29 -13.39
CA PHE A 594 8.99 3.57 -12.26
C PHE A 594 9.14 2.06 -12.43
N LYS A 595 9.26 1.36 -11.31
CA LYS A 595 9.30 -0.10 -11.23
C LYS A 595 8.48 -0.60 -10.05
N VAL A 596 7.73 -1.68 -10.25
CA VAL A 596 6.81 -2.28 -9.28
C VAL A 596 6.93 -3.80 -9.32
N ASN A 597 7.68 -4.34 -8.36
CA ASN A 597 7.88 -5.78 -8.14
C ASN A 597 7.32 -6.26 -6.78
N GLY A 598 6.94 -5.34 -5.89
CA GLY A 598 6.33 -5.62 -4.59
C GLY A 598 4.88 -6.09 -4.68
N ASN A 599 4.48 -6.91 -3.71
CA ASN A 599 3.12 -7.41 -3.60
C ASN A 599 2.17 -6.33 -3.07
N ASN A 600 0.92 -6.35 -3.51
CA ASN A 600 -0.15 -5.38 -3.19
C ASN A 600 0.18 -3.91 -3.46
N ALA A 601 1.28 -3.61 -4.16
CA ALA A 601 1.74 -2.25 -4.36
C ALA A 601 0.73 -1.41 -5.16
N ILE A 602 0.59 -0.14 -4.79
CA ILE A 602 -0.29 0.83 -5.43
C ILE A 602 0.57 1.91 -6.09
N LEU A 603 0.54 2.07 -7.41
CA LEU A 603 1.41 3.05 -8.07
C LEU A 603 0.95 4.49 -7.85
N PHE A 604 -0.33 4.77 -8.04
CA PHE A 604 -0.93 6.09 -7.83
C PHE A 604 -2.10 6.01 -6.84
N ALA A 605 -2.05 6.80 -5.78
CA ALA A 605 -3.08 6.84 -4.74
C ALA A 605 -3.52 8.29 -4.47
N SER A 606 -4.84 8.48 -4.36
CA SER A 606 -5.45 9.70 -3.84
C SER A 606 -6.35 9.38 -2.65
N LYS A 607 -6.26 10.18 -1.59
CA LYS A 607 -7.05 10.03 -0.36
C LYS A 607 -7.44 11.38 0.25
N SER A 608 -8.46 11.43 1.09
CA SER A 608 -8.78 12.59 1.95
C SER A 608 -8.97 13.96 1.25
N GLY A 609 -9.37 13.98 -0.02
CA GLY A 609 -9.47 15.22 -0.83
C GLY A 609 -8.28 15.46 -1.76
N GLY A 610 -7.31 14.56 -1.79
CA GLY A 610 -6.10 14.66 -2.59
C GLY A 610 -6.37 14.63 -4.09
N THR A 611 -5.56 15.33 -4.86
CA THR A 611 -5.65 15.40 -6.32
C THR A 611 -4.33 14.92 -6.90
N LEU A 612 -4.41 13.93 -7.80
CA LEU A 612 -3.27 13.30 -8.43
C LEU A 612 -3.50 13.25 -9.95
N LYS A 613 -2.54 13.74 -10.73
CA LYS A 613 -2.62 13.83 -12.19
C LYS A 613 -1.37 13.26 -12.86
N ILE A 614 -1.56 12.23 -13.68
CA ILE A 614 -0.53 11.66 -14.54
C ILE A 614 -0.65 12.35 -15.91
N ASN A 615 0.40 13.01 -16.35
CA ASN A 615 0.51 13.57 -17.69
C ASN A 615 1.29 12.64 -18.60
N ASN A 616 0.85 12.59 -19.86
CA ASN A 616 1.29 11.68 -20.92
C ASN A 616 0.90 10.22 -20.69
N SER A 617 0.86 9.46 -21.78
CA SER A 617 0.46 8.05 -21.74
C SER A 617 1.45 7.25 -20.89
N LEU A 618 0.96 6.25 -20.17
CA LEU A 618 1.74 5.43 -19.25
C LEU A 618 1.94 4.00 -19.78
N PRO A 619 3.02 3.73 -20.54
CA PRO A 619 3.52 2.39 -20.81
C PRO A 619 3.78 1.54 -19.55
N LEU A 620 3.12 0.38 -19.50
CA LEU A 620 3.32 -0.69 -18.52
C LEU A 620 4.01 -1.87 -19.22
N ALA A 621 4.98 -2.50 -18.57
CA ALA A 621 5.62 -3.70 -19.10
C ALA A 621 5.72 -4.76 -18.01
N SER A 622 5.58 -6.04 -18.37
CA SER A 622 5.68 -7.16 -17.42
C SER A 622 7.05 -7.23 -16.69
N ALA A 623 8.10 -6.65 -17.27
CA ALA A 623 9.42 -6.50 -16.64
C ALA A 623 9.49 -5.37 -15.60
N THR A 624 8.62 -4.35 -15.69
CA THR A 624 8.54 -3.23 -14.75
C THR A 624 7.35 -3.32 -13.80
N VAL A 625 6.29 -4.08 -14.13
CA VAL A 625 5.06 -4.23 -13.34
C VAL A 625 4.71 -5.71 -13.21
N SER A 626 5.21 -6.34 -12.15
CA SER A 626 5.16 -7.80 -11.92
C SER A 626 4.60 -8.23 -10.56
N GLY A 627 4.42 -7.29 -9.63
CA GLY A 627 3.94 -7.57 -8.27
C GLY A 627 2.54 -8.22 -8.24
N LYS A 628 2.37 -9.25 -7.40
CA LYS A 628 1.04 -9.85 -7.16
C LYS A 628 0.14 -8.85 -6.46
N GLY A 629 -1.12 -8.73 -6.86
CA GLY A 629 -2.08 -7.82 -6.24
C GLY A 629 -1.84 -6.35 -6.56
N PHE A 630 -1.06 -6.03 -7.59
CA PHE A 630 -0.78 -4.67 -8.03
C PHE A 630 -2.06 -3.84 -8.24
N THR A 631 -2.05 -2.56 -7.84
CA THR A 631 -3.08 -1.59 -8.20
C THR A 631 -2.47 -0.40 -8.93
N LEU A 632 -2.94 -0.08 -10.13
CA LEU A 632 -2.38 1.07 -10.86
C LEU A 632 -2.86 2.38 -10.24
N ALA A 633 -4.17 2.59 -10.12
CA ALA A 633 -4.74 3.78 -9.51
C ALA A 633 -5.81 3.46 -8.46
N TYR A 634 -5.67 4.10 -7.30
CA TYR A 634 -6.57 4.03 -6.16
C TYR A 634 -7.09 5.43 -5.80
N SER A 635 -8.39 5.57 -5.55
CA SER A 635 -8.99 6.83 -5.12
C SER A 635 -10.03 6.62 -4.01
N GLU A 636 -9.86 7.27 -2.87
CA GLU A 636 -10.71 7.10 -1.69
C GLU A 636 -11.07 8.43 -1.00
N GLY A 637 -12.37 8.68 -0.78
CA GLY A 637 -12.85 9.85 -0.06
C GLY A 637 -13.42 10.94 -0.98
N ALA A 638 -14.35 11.74 -0.46
CA ALA A 638 -14.91 12.87 -1.19
C ALA A 638 -13.80 13.89 -1.54
N GLY A 639 -13.82 14.38 -2.78
CA GLY A 639 -12.79 15.28 -3.32
C GLY A 639 -11.54 14.56 -3.86
N SER A 640 -11.29 13.32 -3.45
CA SER A 640 -10.14 12.53 -3.91
C SER A 640 -10.23 12.22 -5.41
N THR A 641 -9.20 12.57 -6.18
CA THR A 641 -9.14 12.34 -7.63
C THR A 641 -7.80 11.75 -8.08
N VAL A 642 -7.85 10.78 -9.01
CA VAL A 642 -6.71 10.37 -9.84
C VAL A 642 -7.07 10.57 -11.31
N THR A 643 -6.25 11.31 -12.06
CA THR A 643 -6.49 11.59 -13.49
C THR A 643 -5.34 11.07 -14.36
N LEU A 644 -5.62 10.19 -15.31
CA LEU A 644 -4.65 9.67 -16.28
C LEU A 644 -4.88 10.33 -17.65
N ASN A 645 -4.01 11.26 -18.04
CA ASN A 645 -4.06 11.91 -19.35
C ASN A 645 -3.35 11.06 -20.41
N GLN A 646 -4.06 10.71 -21.48
CA GLN A 646 -3.60 9.77 -22.52
C GLN A 646 -3.49 8.30 -22.05
N GLY A 647 -4.12 7.99 -20.92
CA GLY A 647 -4.33 6.63 -20.40
C GLY A 647 -3.08 5.79 -20.27
N VAL A 648 -3.24 4.47 -20.46
CA VAL A 648 -2.18 3.48 -20.24
C VAL A 648 -2.01 2.55 -21.43
N THR A 649 -0.81 1.99 -21.59
CA THR A 649 -0.52 1.01 -22.63
C THR A 649 0.28 -0.18 -22.10
N GLY A 650 0.30 -1.31 -22.82
CA GLY A 650 1.15 -2.46 -22.51
C GLY A 650 0.53 -3.49 -21.57
N GLU A 651 1.31 -4.07 -20.66
CA GLU A 651 0.94 -5.31 -19.94
C GLU A 651 1.25 -5.28 -18.43
N VAL A 652 0.31 -5.81 -17.64
CA VAL A 652 0.45 -6.14 -16.22
C VAL A 652 0.44 -7.66 -16.05
N ALA A 653 1.52 -8.24 -15.53
CA ALA A 653 1.68 -9.70 -15.44
C ALA A 653 1.29 -10.32 -14.08
N GLY A 654 1.25 -9.54 -13.01
CA GLY A 654 0.92 -10.04 -11.67
C GLY A 654 -0.52 -10.55 -11.54
N SER A 655 -0.73 -11.65 -10.81
CA SER A 655 -2.09 -12.12 -10.48
C SER A 655 -2.80 -11.17 -9.50
N ASP A 656 -4.12 -11.25 -9.45
CA ASP A 656 -4.99 -10.49 -8.53
C ASP A 656 -4.84 -8.95 -8.66
N ALA A 657 -4.33 -8.49 -9.81
CA ALA A 657 -4.11 -7.08 -10.09
C ALA A 657 -5.44 -6.35 -10.36
N VAL A 658 -5.56 -5.10 -9.87
CA VAL A 658 -6.74 -4.23 -10.05
C VAL A 658 -6.29 -2.97 -10.77
N LEU A 659 -6.69 -2.72 -12.01
CA LEU A 659 -6.15 -1.54 -12.72
C LEU A 659 -6.69 -0.24 -12.11
N TYR A 660 -8.00 -0.11 -11.95
CA TYR A 660 -8.64 1.08 -11.39
C TYR A 660 -9.56 0.73 -10.22
N TYR A 661 -9.29 1.29 -9.04
CA TYR A 661 -10.11 1.10 -7.84
C TYR A 661 -10.55 2.42 -7.21
N ALA A 662 -11.85 2.71 -7.22
CA ALA A 662 -12.45 3.89 -6.61
C ALA A 662 -13.44 3.52 -5.49
N LYS A 663 -13.35 4.19 -4.34
CA LYS A 663 -14.28 3.97 -3.21
C LYS A 663 -14.59 5.23 -2.39
N ASN A 664 -15.66 5.18 -1.60
CA ASN A 664 -16.02 6.24 -0.64
C ASN A 664 -16.06 7.63 -1.30
N ASP A 665 -16.83 7.77 -2.39
CA ASP A 665 -16.90 8.98 -3.24
C ASP A 665 -15.61 9.42 -3.97
N GLY A 666 -14.51 8.67 -3.83
CA GLY A 666 -13.28 8.89 -4.60
C GLY A 666 -13.49 8.68 -6.11
N LYS A 667 -12.78 9.46 -6.93
CA LYS A 667 -12.93 9.48 -8.39
C LYS A 667 -11.63 9.12 -9.12
N ILE A 668 -11.75 8.37 -10.22
CA ILE A 668 -10.70 8.14 -11.22
C ILE A 668 -11.21 8.60 -12.58
N THR A 669 -10.41 9.35 -13.33
CA THR A 669 -10.69 9.74 -14.72
C THR A 669 -9.53 9.33 -15.63
N VAL A 670 -9.83 8.66 -16.74
CA VAL A 670 -8.89 8.21 -17.76
C VAL A 670 -9.30 8.85 -19.08
N THR A 671 -8.41 9.67 -19.65
CA THR A 671 -8.65 10.36 -20.93
C THR A 671 -7.84 9.67 -22.01
N GLU A 672 -8.49 9.07 -23.01
CA GLU A 672 -7.82 8.39 -24.11
C GLU A 672 -8.35 8.80 -25.49
N THR A 673 -7.57 8.50 -26.54
CA THR A 673 -8.02 8.63 -27.93
C THR A 673 -9.14 7.63 -28.23
N ALA A 674 -10.09 8.06 -29.09
CA ALA A 674 -11.22 7.26 -29.54
C ALA A 674 -10.78 5.91 -30.12
N VAL A 675 -11.42 4.83 -29.68
CA VAL A 675 -11.15 3.46 -30.16
C VAL A 675 -12.09 3.13 -31.32
N THR A 676 -11.54 2.56 -32.39
CA THR A 676 -12.33 2.08 -33.52
C THR A 676 -13.13 0.84 -33.08
N GLN A 677 -14.45 0.97 -33.01
CA GLN A 677 -15.34 -0.15 -32.68
C GLN A 677 -15.34 -1.20 -33.81
N PRO A 678 -15.34 -2.51 -33.49
CA PRO A 678 -15.29 -3.57 -34.50
C PRO A 678 -16.49 -3.54 -35.44
N SER A 679 -16.22 -3.63 -36.74
CA SER A 679 -17.23 -3.79 -37.78
C SER A 679 -17.75 -5.24 -37.80
N THR A 680 -19.01 -5.39 -38.20
CA THR A 680 -19.60 -6.69 -38.52
C THR A 680 -19.38 -7.01 -40.00
N THR A 681 -19.22 -8.29 -40.31
CA THR A 681 -19.11 -8.82 -41.69
C THR A 681 -20.00 -10.05 -41.82
N VAL A 682 -20.29 -10.48 -43.05
CA VAL A 682 -20.98 -11.77 -43.29
C VAL A 682 -19.93 -12.77 -43.79
N ASN A 683 -19.78 -13.88 -43.08
CA ASN A 683 -18.80 -14.91 -43.43
C ASN A 683 -19.28 -15.80 -44.61
N PRO A 684 -18.44 -16.69 -45.16
CA PRO A 684 -18.83 -17.57 -46.27
C PRO A 684 -20.01 -18.52 -45.96
N SER A 685 -20.30 -18.77 -44.68
CA SER A 685 -21.45 -19.55 -44.21
C SER A 685 -22.75 -18.73 -44.09
N GLY A 686 -22.72 -17.43 -44.41
CA GLY A 686 -23.88 -16.53 -44.32
C GLY A 686 -24.15 -15.98 -42.92
N VAL A 687 -23.25 -16.19 -41.96
CA VAL A 687 -23.40 -15.73 -40.57
C VAL A 687 -22.80 -14.33 -40.42
N THR A 688 -23.54 -13.42 -39.76
CA THR A 688 -23.00 -12.12 -39.35
C THR A 688 -22.05 -12.29 -38.17
N VAL A 689 -20.77 -11.94 -38.37
CA VAL A 689 -19.68 -12.13 -37.41
C VAL A 689 -18.89 -10.85 -37.16
N VAL A 690 -18.20 -10.82 -36.01
CA VAL A 690 -17.01 -9.99 -35.79
C VAL A 690 -15.80 -10.92 -35.78
N THR A 691 -14.81 -10.66 -36.65
CA THR A 691 -13.58 -11.45 -36.68
C THR A 691 -12.61 -11.00 -35.58
N ASP A 692 -11.77 -11.91 -35.06
CA ASP A 692 -10.77 -11.57 -34.04
C ASP A 692 -9.89 -10.38 -34.45
N SER A 693 -9.45 -10.37 -35.72
CA SER A 693 -8.69 -9.28 -36.32
C SER A 693 -9.43 -7.92 -36.34
N ALA A 694 -10.76 -7.91 -36.37
CA ALA A 694 -11.55 -6.68 -36.37
C ALA A 694 -11.70 -6.06 -34.97
N ILE A 695 -11.45 -6.83 -33.91
CA ILE A 695 -11.43 -6.34 -32.52
C ILE A 695 -10.20 -5.43 -32.31
N GLY A 696 -9.08 -5.76 -32.95
CA GLY A 696 -7.84 -4.98 -32.91
C GLY A 696 -6.98 -5.25 -31.67
N THR A 697 -5.95 -4.42 -31.48
CA THR A 697 -4.97 -4.58 -30.39
C THR A 697 -5.40 -3.80 -29.14
N PRO A 698 -5.53 -4.44 -27.96
CA PRO A 698 -5.83 -3.74 -26.72
C PRO A 698 -4.74 -2.74 -26.38
N LYS A 699 -5.12 -1.59 -25.81
CA LYS A 699 -4.15 -0.63 -25.28
C LYS A 699 -3.44 -1.24 -24.08
N VAL A 700 -4.20 -1.81 -23.13
CA VAL A 700 -3.68 -2.44 -21.92
C VAL A 700 -4.20 -3.87 -21.74
N THR A 701 -3.31 -4.78 -21.31
CA THR A 701 -3.64 -6.17 -20.98
C THR A 701 -3.29 -6.49 -19.53
N ILE A 702 -4.24 -7.07 -18.79
CA ILE A 702 -3.96 -7.79 -17.54
C ILE A 702 -3.80 -9.27 -17.91
N ALA A 703 -2.57 -9.77 -17.81
CA ALA A 703 -2.20 -11.14 -18.19
C ALA A 703 -2.32 -12.13 -17.02
N GLY A 704 -2.14 -11.65 -15.78
CA GLY A 704 -2.26 -12.47 -14.57
C GLY A 704 -3.69 -12.93 -14.26
N SER A 705 -3.81 -14.06 -13.58
CA SER A 705 -5.09 -14.64 -13.13
C SER A 705 -5.78 -13.77 -12.07
N ASN A 706 -7.10 -13.89 -11.95
CA ASN A 706 -7.95 -13.10 -11.04
C ASN A 706 -7.88 -11.58 -11.24
N GLY A 707 -7.43 -11.11 -12.40
CA GLY A 707 -7.34 -9.68 -12.70
C GLY A 707 -8.70 -8.96 -12.64
N VAL A 708 -8.67 -7.69 -12.28
CA VAL A 708 -9.84 -6.79 -12.26
C VAL A 708 -9.52 -5.54 -13.07
N GLY A 709 -10.38 -5.19 -14.02
CA GLY A 709 -10.22 -4.00 -14.84
C GLY A 709 -10.60 -2.73 -14.08
N PHE A 710 -11.89 -2.63 -13.75
CA PHE A 710 -12.49 -1.45 -13.15
C PHE A 710 -13.33 -1.86 -11.94
N TYR A 711 -13.04 -1.31 -10.76
CA TYR A 711 -13.83 -1.53 -9.55
C TYR A 711 -14.22 -0.21 -8.90
N ALA A 712 -15.53 0.03 -8.79
CA ALA A 712 -16.10 1.16 -8.06
C ALA A 712 -17.02 0.63 -6.95
N THR A 713 -16.84 1.08 -5.71
CA THR A 713 -17.73 0.71 -4.59
C THR A 713 -18.07 1.91 -3.70
N SER A 714 -19.18 1.86 -2.98
CA SER A 714 -19.47 2.80 -1.89
C SER A 714 -19.40 4.29 -2.33
N GLY A 715 -19.98 4.61 -3.48
CA GLY A 715 -19.98 5.96 -4.07
C GLY A 715 -18.78 6.29 -4.96
N GLY A 716 -17.77 5.42 -5.02
CA GLY A 716 -16.61 5.57 -5.91
C GLY A 716 -17.01 5.67 -7.38
N LYS A 717 -16.26 6.44 -8.17
CA LYS A 717 -16.57 6.77 -9.57
C LYS A 717 -15.37 6.55 -10.48
N ILE A 718 -15.57 5.89 -11.62
CA ILE A 718 -14.55 5.74 -12.66
C ILE A 718 -15.11 6.23 -14.00
N GLU A 719 -14.38 7.14 -14.65
CA GLU A 719 -14.69 7.68 -15.98
C GLU A 719 -13.56 7.31 -16.94
N ALA A 720 -13.78 6.36 -17.83
CA ALA A 720 -12.74 5.80 -18.70
C ALA A 720 -13.25 5.56 -20.13
N GLU A 721 -13.89 6.57 -20.71
CA GLU A 721 -14.41 6.51 -22.09
C GLU A 721 -13.31 6.27 -23.12
N ASN A 722 -13.63 5.53 -24.17
CA ASN A 722 -12.71 5.10 -25.23
C ASN A 722 -11.57 4.18 -24.75
N SER A 723 -11.72 3.50 -23.62
CA SER A 723 -10.75 2.49 -23.17
C SER A 723 -10.68 1.31 -24.14
N PHE A 724 -9.51 0.67 -24.27
CA PHE A 724 -9.42 -0.67 -24.85
C PHE A 724 -8.56 -1.56 -23.95
N MET A 725 -9.24 -2.39 -23.16
CA MET A 725 -8.65 -3.26 -22.16
C MET A 725 -8.84 -4.73 -22.53
N LYS A 726 -7.86 -5.56 -22.17
CA LYS A 726 -7.96 -7.03 -22.17
C LYS A 726 -7.68 -7.63 -20.80
N LEU A 727 -8.50 -8.59 -20.37
CA LEU A 727 -8.22 -9.48 -19.24
C LEU A 727 -8.05 -10.90 -19.80
N SER A 728 -6.90 -11.55 -19.52
CA SER A 728 -6.58 -12.86 -20.08
C SER A 728 -7.05 -14.05 -19.24
N ASP A 729 -7.24 -13.83 -17.93
CA ASP A 729 -7.85 -14.77 -16.99
C ASP A 729 -8.45 -13.97 -15.79
N GLY A 730 -9.42 -13.12 -16.10
CA GLY A 730 -9.95 -12.12 -15.16
C GLY A 730 -10.94 -12.68 -14.14
N LEU A 731 -10.93 -12.13 -12.92
CA LEU A 731 -12.00 -12.33 -11.94
C LEU A 731 -13.27 -11.58 -12.39
N VAL A 732 -13.13 -10.30 -12.66
CA VAL A 732 -14.22 -9.45 -13.19
C VAL A 732 -13.67 -8.31 -14.04
N GLY A 733 -14.26 -8.08 -15.22
CA GLY A 733 -13.83 -6.97 -16.09
C GLY A 733 -14.20 -5.60 -15.49
N VAL A 734 -15.49 -5.42 -15.19
CA VAL A 734 -16.06 -4.21 -14.61
C VAL A 734 -16.97 -4.59 -13.45
N TYR A 735 -16.73 -4.02 -12.27
CA TYR A 735 -17.59 -4.15 -11.10
C TYR A 735 -17.95 -2.75 -10.57
N SER A 736 -19.25 -2.42 -10.55
CA SER A 736 -19.80 -1.27 -9.83
C SER A 736 -20.67 -1.77 -8.68
N ASP A 737 -20.43 -1.33 -7.45
CA ASP A 737 -21.06 -1.83 -6.21
C ASP A 737 -21.65 -0.70 -5.34
N GLY A 738 -22.98 -0.72 -5.18
CA GLY A 738 -23.72 0.27 -4.38
C GLY A 738 -24.30 1.40 -5.22
N SER A 739 -25.51 1.84 -4.87
CA SER A 739 -26.38 2.71 -5.68
C SER A 739 -25.82 4.07 -6.10
N THR A 740 -24.75 4.56 -5.45
CA THR A 740 -24.05 5.81 -5.79
C THR A 740 -22.74 5.61 -6.56
N SER A 741 -22.27 4.36 -6.70
CA SER A 741 -21.09 4.02 -7.50
C SER A 741 -21.38 3.98 -8.99
N ASN A 742 -20.38 4.36 -9.79
CA ASN A 742 -20.52 4.45 -11.24
C ASN A 742 -19.22 4.11 -11.98
N VAL A 743 -19.31 3.31 -13.04
CA VAL A 743 -18.21 3.10 -14.01
C VAL A 743 -18.70 3.46 -15.42
N ASN A 744 -18.15 4.53 -15.99
CA ASN A 744 -18.44 4.96 -17.36
C ASN A 744 -17.34 4.48 -18.31
N LEU A 745 -17.74 3.66 -19.28
CA LEU A 745 -16.88 3.07 -20.32
C LEU A 745 -17.45 3.31 -21.72
N LYS A 746 -18.14 4.42 -21.98
CA LYS A 746 -18.68 4.73 -23.31
C LYS A 746 -17.64 4.61 -24.43
N ASN A 747 -18.07 4.14 -25.59
CA ASN A 747 -17.25 3.92 -26.79
C ASN A 747 -15.98 3.06 -26.57
N SER A 748 -15.97 2.19 -25.56
CA SER A 748 -14.79 1.37 -25.19
C SER A 748 -14.84 -0.04 -25.78
N ILE A 749 -13.73 -0.79 -25.65
CA ILE A 749 -13.68 -2.22 -25.90
C ILE A 749 -13.13 -2.94 -24.64
N LEU A 750 -13.84 -3.99 -24.21
CA LEU A 750 -13.42 -4.87 -23.13
C LEU A 750 -13.28 -6.30 -23.67
N ASP A 751 -12.04 -6.77 -23.88
CA ASP A 751 -11.76 -8.17 -24.25
C ASP A 751 -11.57 -9.01 -22.99
N TYR A 752 -12.63 -9.70 -22.56
CA TYR A 752 -12.64 -10.47 -21.32
C TYR A 752 -12.57 -11.98 -21.57
N LYS A 753 -11.51 -12.59 -21.06
CA LYS A 753 -11.33 -14.03 -20.94
C LYS A 753 -11.26 -14.39 -19.45
N GLY A 754 -12.04 -15.39 -19.04
CA GLY A 754 -12.08 -15.90 -17.68
C GLY A 754 -13.24 -16.88 -17.47
N SER A 755 -13.53 -17.20 -16.22
CA SER A 755 -14.73 -17.95 -15.80
C SER A 755 -15.69 -17.14 -14.91
N GLY A 756 -15.42 -15.85 -14.73
CA GLY A 756 -16.26 -14.91 -13.99
C GLY A 756 -17.08 -14.01 -14.92
N TYR A 757 -17.37 -12.81 -14.43
CA TYR A 757 -18.21 -11.82 -15.11
C TYR A 757 -17.36 -10.79 -15.87
N SER A 758 -17.70 -10.49 -17.12
CA SER A 758 -17.11 -9.34 -17.81
C SER A 758 -17.67 -8.02 -17.25
N ILE A 759 -18.98 -7.96 -16.98
CA ILE A 759 -19.71 -6.81 -16.43
C ILE A 759 -20.58 -7.29 -15.26
N TYR A 760 -20.35 -6.73 -14.06
CA TYR A 760 -21.11 -7.03 -12.85
C TYR A 760 -21.54 -5.74 -12.14
N SER A 761 -22.81 -5.66 -11.75
CA SER A 761 -23.38 -4.54 -11.02
C SER A 761 -24.05 -5.05 -9.75
N GLY A 762 -23.39 -4.83 -8.62
CA GLY A 762 -23.84 -5.20 -7.29
C GLY A 762 -24.54 -4.03 -6.59
N ASN A 763 -25.52 -4.33 -5.74
CA ASN A 763 -26.17 -3.34 -4.87
C ASN A 763 -26.63 -2.05 -5.61
N ASN A 764 -27.11 -2.20 -6.86
CA ASN A 764 -27.53 -1.13 -7.78
C ASN A 764 -26.43 -0.17 -8.29
N GLY A 765 -25.16 -0.57 -8.23
CA GLY A 765 -24.04 0.20 -8.80
C GLY A 765 -24.16 0.38 -10.31
N LYS A 766 -23.96 1.60 -10.80
CA LYS A 766 -24.23 1.97 -12.19
C LYS A 766 -23.04 1.71 -13.10
N ILE A 767 -23.32 1.37 -14.36
CA ILE A 767 -22.30 1.20 -15.42
C ILE A 767 -22.83 1.82 -16.71
N ASP A 768 -22.01 2.55 -17.46
CA ASP A 768 -22.37 3.08 -18.79
C ASP A 768 -21.50 2.44 -19.87
N LEU A 769 -22.14 1.76 -20.82
CA LEU A 769 -21.53 1.03 -21.94
C LEU A 769 -22.00 1.55 -23.31
N GLN A 770 -22.65 2.71 -23.40
CA GLN A 770 -23.16 3.23 -24.68
C GLN A 770 -22.07 3.27 -25.77
N GLY A 771 -22.35 2.65 -26.92
CA GLY A 771 -21.42 2.56 -28.06
C GLY A 771 -20.24 1.61 -27.89
N SER A 772 -20.21 0.78 -26.84
CA SER A 772 -19.05 -0.05 -26.48
C SER A 772 -19.20 -1.51 -26.93
N THR A 773 -18.08 -2.21 -27.09
CA THR A 773 -18.05 -3.64 -27.39
C THR A 773 -17.44 -4.44 -26.24
N VAL A 774 -18.17 -5.44 -25.75
CA VAL A 774 -17.67 -6.43 -24.80
C VAL A 774 -17.40 -7.73 -25.56
N VAL A 775 -16.18 -8.26 -25.50
CA VAL A 775 -15.79 -9.53 -26.13
C VAL A 775 -15.70 -10.59 -25.05
N LEU A 776 -16.32 -11.75 -25.28
CA LEU A 776 -16.39 -12.86 -24.31
C LEU A 776 -15.61 -14.07 -24.83
N ARG A 777 -14.61 -14.51 -24.06
CA ARG A 777 -13.77 -15.68 -24.34
C ARG A 777 -13.77 -16.65 -23.17
N GLY A 778 -13.47 -17.92 -23.43
CA GLY A 778 -13.44 -18.97 -22.40
C GLY A 778 -14.85 -19.23 -21.86
N LYS A 779 -15.00 -19.24 -20.53
CA LYS A 779 -16.27 -19.51 -19.82
C LYS A 779 -16.92 -18.22 -19.27
N ALA A 780 -16.66 -17.10 -19.92
CA ALA A 780 -17.10 -15.79 -19.46
C ALA A 780 -18.63 -15.65 -19.42
N ILE A 781 -19.14 -15.06 -18.33
CA ILE A 781 -20.47 -14.44 -18.34
C ILE A 781 -20.32 -13.00 -18.82
N GLY A 782 -21.18 -12.58 -19.73
CA GLY A 782 -21.23 -11.21 -20.23
C GLY A 782 -21.72 -10.24 -19.17
N VAL A 783 -23.03 -10.13 -19.04
CA VAL A 783 -23.72 -9.12 -18.22
C VAL A 783 -24.64 -9.79 -17.21
N GLN A 784 -24.53 -9.39 -15.93
CA GLN A 784 -25.59 -9.65 -14.96
C GLN A 784 -26.82 -8.78 -15.27
N GLY A 785 -27.95 -9.43 -15.52
CA GLY A 785 -29.14 -8.88 -16.14
C GLY A 785 -30.33 -8.68 -15.20
N SER A 786 -30.20 -9.01 -13.91
CA SER A 786 -30.92 -8.25 -12.86
C SER A 786 -30.54 -6.77 -12.91
N SER A 787 -29.33 -6.47 -13.40
CA SER A 787 -28.74 -5.14 -13.47
C SER A 787 -28.93 -4.45 -14.83
N LEU A 788 -29.81 -4.91 -15.73
CA LEU A 788 -30.13 -4.19 -16.98
C LEU A 788 -30.77 -2.81 -16.74
N SER A 789 -31.30 -2.54 -15.53
CA SER A 789 -31.73 -1.19 -15.08
C SER A 789 -30.60 -0.34 -14.47
N ASP A 790 -29.45 -0.96 -14.21
CA ASP A 790 -28.26 -0.35 -13.62
C ASP A 790 -27.14 -0.14 -14.65
N ILE A 791 -27.21 -0.86 -15.77
CA ILE A 791 -26.29 -0.78 -16.91
C ILE A 791 -26.95 0.01 -18.04
N THR A 792 -26.36 1.15 -18.41
CA THR A 792 -26.83 2.04 -19.47
C THR A 792 -26.21 1.64 -20.81
N THR A 793 -27.06 1.41 -21.81
CA THR A 793 -26.67 0.92 -23.14
C THR A 793 -27.42 1.67 -24.25
N ASN A 794 -27.06 1.41 -25.50
CA ASN A 794 -27.76 1.91 -26.68
C ASN A 794 -27.64 0.92 -27.85
N ALA A 795 -28.30 1.21 -28.97
CA ALA A 795 -28.30 0.37 -30.17
C ALA A 795 -26.91 0.10 -30.80
N ASN A 796 -25.85 0.83 -30.39
CA ASN A 796 -24.47 0.62 -30.84
C ASN A 796 -23.66 -0.28 -29.90
N THR A 797 -24.25 -0.69 -28.76
CA THR A 797 -23.59 -1.53 -27.74
C THR A 797 -23.58 -2.98 -28.20
N LYS A 798 -22.44 -3.65 -28.16
CA LYS A 798 -22.24 -5.01 -28.68
C LYS A 798 -21.70 -5.97 -27.62
N ILE A 799 -22.15 -7.22 -27.66
CA ILE A 799 -21.47 -8.37 -27.05
C ILE A 799 -21.00 -9.28 -28.19
N VAL A 800 -19.68 -9.46 -28.33
CA VAL A 800 -19.07 -10.36 -29.32
C VAL A 800 -18.67 -11.66 -28.63
N VAL A 801 -19.24 -12.77 -29.07
CA VAL A 801 -19.05 -14.08 -28.41
C VAL A 801 -17.98 -14.88 -29.14
N MET A 802 -16.77 -14.92 -28.57
CA MET A 802 -15.59 -15.62 -29.10
C MET A 802 -15.36 -17.00 -28.42
N SER A 803 -16.43 -17.64 -27.95
CA SER A 803 -16.40 -18.96 -27.31
C SER A 803 -17.81 -19.57 -27.24
N ASN A 804 -17.95 -20.86 -27.55
CA ASN A 804 -19.23 -21.57 -27.36
C ASN A 804 -19.55 -21.85 -25.87
N ASP A 805 -18.56 -21.74 -24.98
CA ASP A 805 -18.75 -21.90 -23.52
C ASP A 805 -19.13 -20.58 -22.81
N ALA A 806 -19.07 -19.45 -23.50
CA ALA A 806 -19.44 -18.15 -22.93
C ALA A 806 -20.97 -17.95 -22.92
N ILE A 807 -21.45 -17.11 -22.00
CA ILE A 807 -22.88 -16.83 -21.80
C ILE A 807 -23.10 -15.31 -21.78
N PRO A 808 -23.72 -14.69 -22.79
CA PRO A 808 -23.89 -13.23 -22.86
C PRO A 808 -24.62 -12.60 -21.68
N PHE A 809 -25.60 -13.30 -21.10
CA PHE A 809 -26.43 -12.78 -20.01
C PHE A 809 -26.64 -13.79 -18.88
N GLU A 810 -26.66 -13.30 -17.64
CA GLU A 810 -27.10 -14.04 -16.45
C GLU A 810 -28.27 -13.30 -15.82
N PHE A 811 -29.37 -13.97 -15.48
CA PHE A 811 -30.54 -13.33 -14.89
C PHE A 811 -30.94 -13.99 -13.58
N LYS A 812 -31.37 -13.18 -12.60
CA LYS A 812 -31.95 -13.66 -11.35
C LYS A 812 -33.44 -13.38 -11.25
N ASP A 813 -34.14 -14.28 -10.56
CA ASP A 813 -35.53 -14.13 -10.08
C ASP A 813 -36.51 -13.59 -11.15
N LYS A 814 -36.48 -14.19 -12.34
CA LYS A 814 -37.35 -13.77 -13.45
C LYS A 814 -38.79 -14.27 -13.27
N GLY A 815 -39.73 -13.50 -13.81
CA GLY A 815 -41.15 -13.85 -13.84
C GLY A 815 -41.46 -14.98 -14.83
N ILE A 816 -42.57 -14.82 -15.56
CA ILE A 816 -42.91 -15.73 -16.67
C ILE A 816 -42.04 -15.37 -17.88
N VAL A 817 -41.41 -16.37 -18.49
CA VAL A 817 -40.64 -16.23 -19.73
C VAL A 817 -41.23 -17.18 -20.78
N ASN A 818 -41.57 -16.67 -21.96
CA ASN A 818 -42.15 -17.47 -23.05
C ASN A 818 -41.14 -17.66 -24.18
N LEU A 819 -41.16 -18.82 -24.84
CA LEU A 819 -40.26 -19.14 -25.95
C LEU A 819 -40.32 -18.11 -27.09
N THR A 820 -41.52 -17.63 -27.46
CA THR A 820 -41.67 -16.64 -28.54
C THR A 820 -41.27 -15.20 -28.18
N SER A 821 -41.13 -14.86 -26.90
CA SER A 821 -40.89 -13.49 -26.41
C SER A 821 -39.70 -13.37 -25.47
N ILE A 822 -38.82 -14.39 -25.46
CA ILE A 822 -37.69 -14.51 -24.52
C ILE A 822 -36.83 -13.25 -24.38
N ASP A 823 -36.59 -12.51 -25.48
CA ASP A 823 -35.76 -11.29 -25.44
C ASP A 823 -36.48 -10.09 -24.82
N THR A 824 -37.81 -10.03 -24.95
CA THR A 824 -38.65 -9.01 -24.31
C THR A 824 -38.85 -9.35 -22.84
N ASP A 825 -39.17 -10.61 -22.53
CA ASP A 825 -39.47 -11.09 -21.17
C ASP A 825 -38.24 -11.02 -20.26
N LEU A 826 -37.03 -11.22 -20.80
CA LEU A 826 -35.77 -11.04 -20.07
C LEU A 826 -35.32 -9.58 -19.98
N GLY A 827 -35.83 -8.70 -20.85
CA GLY A 827 -35.44 -7.28 -20.96
C GLY A 827 -34.29 -7.00 -21.93
N ILE A 828 -33.76 -8.02 -22.63
CA ILE A 828 -32.69 -7.90 -23.62
C ILE A 828 -33.08 -6.93 -24.74
N ALA A 829 -34.30 -7.03 -25.27
CA ALA A 829 -34.79 -6.16 -26.34
C ALA A 829 -34.83 -4.68 -25.93
N ALA A 830 -35.16 -4.38 -24.67
CA ALA A 830 -35.19 -3.02 -24.15
C ALA A 830 -33.79 -2.41 -23.93
N SER A 831 -32.76 -3.25 -23.71
CA SER A 831 -31.37 -2.80 -23.57
C SER A 831 -30.76 -2.29 -24.87
N GLY A 832 -31.25 -2.75 -26.03
CA GLY A 832 -30.65 -2.44 -27.33
C GLY A 832 -29.26 -3.07 -27.56
N ILE A 833 -28.78 -3.95 -26.67
CA ILE A 833 -27.52 -4.68 -26.83
C ILE A 833 -27.62 -5.65 -28.01
N GLN A 834 -26.66 -5.58 -28.94
CA GLN A 834 -26.52 -6.53 -30.03
C GLN A 834 -25.56 -7.66 -29.62
N VAL A 835 -26.05 -8.90 -29.54
CA VAL A 835 -25.17 -10.08 -29.41
C VAL A 835 -24.78 -10.55 -30.82
N VAL A 836 -23.47 -10.66 -31.08
CA VAL A 836 -22.90 -11.03 -32.39
C VAL A 836 -21.95 -12.20 -32.21
N SER A 837 -22.02 -13.17 -33.12
CA SER A 837 -21.09 -14.30 -33.15
C SER A 837 -19.67 -13.85 -33.46
N GLY A 838 -18.70 -14.41 -32.75
CA GLY A 838 -17.29 -14.23 -33.03
C GLY A 838 -16.77 -15.18 -34.11
N GLU A 839 -15.67 -14.81 -34.77
CA GLU A 839 -14.94 -15.67 -35.70
C GLU A 839 -13.43 -15.57 -35.49
N ASP A 840 -12.79 -16.72 -35.21
CA ASP A 840 -11.35 -16.86 -35.03
C ASP A 840 -10.79 -17.87 -36.04
N GLY A 841 -10.00 -17.38 -37.01
CA GLY A 841 -9.50 -18.17 -38.14
C GLY A 841 -10.64 -18.76 -38.98
N THR A 842 -10.87 -20.07 -38.85
CA THR A 842 -11.97 -20.80 -39.52
C THR A 842 -13.09 -21.21 -38.55
N THR A 843 -13.02 -20.78 -37.28
CA THR A 843 -13.96 -21.16 -36.22
C THR A 843 -14.95 -20.03 -35.97
N THR A 844 -16.20 -20.22 -36.40
CA THR A 844 -17.31 -19.33 -36.03
C THR A 844 -18.01 -19.84 -34.77
N TYR A 845 -18.20 -18.98 -33.79
CA TYR A 845 -18.85 -19.34 -32.52
C TYR A 845 -20.35 -19.04 -32.59
N THR A 846 -21.16 -20.02 -32.97
CA THR A 846 -22.63 -19.91 -33.08
C THR A 846 -23.40 -20.69 -32.02
N ASN A 847 -22.72 -21.58 -31.28
CA ASN A 847 -23.38 -22.60 -30.46
C ASN A 847 -23.34 -22.26 -28.96
N TYR A 848 -23.21 -20.97 -28.63
CA TYR A 848 -23.20 -20.48 -27.25
C TYR A 848 -24.61 -20.40 -26.63
N LYS A 849 -24.67 -20.48 -25.31
CA LYS A 849 -25.93 -20.34 -24.55
C LYS A 849 -26.33 -18.87 -24.52
N LYS A 850 -27.55 -18.52 -24.91
CA LYS A 850 -28.02 -17.12 -24.96
C LYS A 850 -28.05 -16.44 -23.58
N ALA A 851 -28.54 -17.15 -22.57
CA ALA A 851 -28.60 -16.68 -21.19
C ALA A 851 -28.54 -17.85 -20.19
N PHE A 852 -28.06 -17.57 -18.99
CA PHE A 852 -28.27 -18.37 -17.78
C PHE A 852 -29.33 -17.67 -16.91
N ILE A 853 -30.16 -18.45 -16.21
CA ILE A 853 -31.27 -17.92 -15.41
C ILE A 853 -31.35 -18.68 -14.08
N ASP A 854 -31.08 -17.99 -12.99
CA ASP A 854 -31.13 -18.46 -11.60
C ASP A 854 -32.44 -17.96 -10.95
N GLY A 855 -33.40 -18.86 -10.77
CA GLY A 855 -34.77 -18.49 -10.36
C GLY A 855 -35.62 -17.98 -11.53
N MET A 856 -36.69 -18.73 -11.84
CA MET A 856 -37.72 -18.34 -12.81
C MET A 856 -39.08 -18.84 -12.33
N LEU A 857 -40.14 -18.03 -12.48
CA LEU A 857 -41.50 -18.44 -12.09
C LEU A 857 -42.05 -19.56 -12.98
N ASN A 858 -42.00 -19.39 -14.30
CA ASN A 858 -42.44 -20.36 -15.29
C ASN A 858 -41.72 -20.14 -16.64
N TYR A 859 -41.28 -21.23 -17.28
CA TYR A 859 -40.83 -21.22 -18.67
C TYR A 859 -41.93 -21.82 -19.57
N ASN A 860 -42.54 -20.98 -20.41
CA ASN A 860 -43.64 -21.38 -21.28
C ASN A 860 -43.15 -21.69 -22.70
N ILE A 861 -43.23 -22.96 -23.10
CA ILE A 861 -43.14 -23.38 -24.50
C ILE A 861 -44.51 -23.10 -25.14
N ASN A 862 -44.70 -21.88 -25.64
CA ASN A 862 -45.98 -21.36 -26.14
C ASN A 862 -46.14 -21.45 -27.67
N THR A 863 -45.28 -22.23 -28.32
CA THR A 863 -45.32 -22.57 -29.75
C THR A 863 -44.74 -23.98 -29.92
N ASP A 864 -45.07 -24.66 -31.02
CA ASP A 864 -44.42 -25.92 -31.37
C ASP A 864 -42.91 -25.72 -31.52
N ILE A 865 -42.13 -26.64 -30.93
CA ILE A 865 -40.66 -26.66 -31.08
C ILE A 865 -40.32 -27.29 -32.43
N ASP A 866 -39.62 -26.54 -33.28
CA ASP A 866 -39.05 -27.06 -34.52
C ASP A 866 -37.89 -28.02 -34.21
N LYS A 867 -38.16 -29.31 -34.33
CA LYS A 867 -37.20 -30.40 -34.10
C LYS A 867 -36.17 -30.55 -35.23
N SER A 868 -36.28 -29.79 -36.33
CA SER A 868 -35.25 -29.76 -37.38
C SER A 868 -34.03 -28.90 -37.01
N LEU A 869 -34.13 -28.12 -35.93
CA LEU A 869 -33.08 -27.25 -35.39
C LEU A 869 -32.35 -27.85 -34.17
N ALA A 870 -32.62 -29.12 -33.82
CA ALA A 870 -32.18 -29.78 -32.58
C ALA A 870 -31.15 -30.90 -32.82
#